data_AF-A0A9E4FTD4-F1
#
_entry.id   AF-A0A9E4FTD4-F1
#
_cell.length_a   1.000
_cell.length_b   1.000
_cell.length_c   1.000
_cell.angle_alpha   90.00
_cell.angle_beta   90.00
_cell.angle_gamma   90.00
#
_symmetry.space_group_name_H-M   'P 1'
#
loop_
_entity.id
_entity.type
_entity.pdbx_description
1 polymer ?
#
loop_
_entity_poly.entity_id
_entity_poly.type
_entity_poly.pdbx_seq_one_letter_code
_entity_poly.pdbx_strand_id
1 'polypeptide(L)'
;MHDVRARPDLTAIAELVTEGSRVLDLGCGTGELLAYLIEAKAIRGTGIELHEEAVMDCVGKGLTVVQGNLNDGLEDYPDQSVDYVILSQTLHYLNRPVGVLQEMMRVGRQVVVSLPNWGHWRARLDLVLKGRMPEAPILPEPWHGARRWQAVTIADFLEFCLIERIQVVDSIYLAGTRPVKNPSAAKWRATTGVRTPVERASGSRFPLCGDFKMIVMKFGGTSVGSVDALRQVAVIVRRELDAQQTRPGVVVVTSAMSGVTDLLSAAAQAAANADHDRTEATCSRLRTQHAEVTETLVDDADVRWRLTAELEETIRQLRRVLDSIAVLGELTPRGNDWICGTGEQVMAPLLTEVLKSAGVAAVHANARSLIVTDDNFGAAEPLVSETESRCQTQLTPLLAQGRAVVTGGFIGSTFDGLHTTLGRGGSDYSAAILGAALDADEIQIWTDVSGVKTADPKVVPDARSLREITFPEIAELAYYGARVIHPKTVRPAIRKGIGLRVLNTFEPDHAGTRVIADEQRARQAGIKAISAIRDMNMIMIEGRGMIGVPGIAARAFRAVSDVNANVLMISQSSSEQSICFVVPDDSADMVINALRREFSMELDRGYIERIDGDPDIVIVAAVGQAIRHTPGIAARVFSALGDARINVVSIAQGASDTMISLVVVRDAADAAVNTLHRAFNLAQPTG
;
A
#
# COMPACT_ATOMS: atom_id res chain seq x y z
N MET A 1 -43.66 30.07 -15.12
CA MET A 1 -42.87 30.36 -13.90
C MET A 1 -43.36 29.42 -12.82
N HIS A 2 -42.67 28.31 -12.58
CA HIS A 2 -42.90 27.52 -11.37
C HIS A 2 -42.46 28.37 -10.18
N ASP A 3 -43.35 28.52 -9.20
CA ASP A 3 -43.11 29.34 -8.02
C ASP A 3 -42.03 28.65 -7.17
N VAL A 4 -40.84 29.26 -7.07
CA VAL A 4 -39.73 28.79 -6.20
C VAL A 4 -40.21 28.63 -4.76
N ARG A 5 -41.30 29.31 -4.36
CA ARG A 5 -41.95 29.13 -3.05
C ARG A 5 -42.50 27.71 -2.83
N ALA A 6 -42.61 26.86 -3.86
CA ALA A 6 -43.04 25.48 -3.73
C ALA A 6 -41.95 24.58 -3.12
N ARG A 7 -40.66 24.93 -3.25
CA ARG A 7 -39.53 24.16 -2.69
C ARG A 7 -38.82 24.93 -1.57
N PRO A 8 -39.05 24.55 -0.30
CA PRO A 8 -38.46 25.25 0.85
C PRO A 8 -36.94 25.26 0.87
N ASP A 9 -36.30 24.23 0.30
CA ASP A 9 -34.86 24.07 0.31
C ASP A 9 -34.15 25.02 -0.67
N LEU A 10 -34.76 25.32 -1.81
CA LEU A 10 -34.21 26.30 -2.77
C LEU A 10 -34.17 27.71 -2.18
N THR A 11 -35.21 28.09 -1.43
CA THR A 11 -35.24 29.36 -0.70
C THR A 11 -34.08 29.45 0.31
N ALA A 12 -33.86 28.39 1.09
CA ALA A 12 -32.77 28.33 2.06
C ALA A 12 -31.38 28.36 1.40
N ILE A 13 -31.20 27.68 0.26
CA ILE A 13 -29.98 27.76 -0.53
C ILE A 13 -29.73 29.21 -1.00
N ALA A 14 -30.76 29.89 -1.48
CA ALA A 14 -30.63 31.25 -1.98
C ALA A 14 -30.33 32.30 -0.88
N GLU A 15 -30.69 32.03 0.37
CA GLU A 15 -30.25 32.85 1.51
C GLU A 15 -28.74 32.74 1.77
N LEU A 16 -28.13 31.60 1.42
CA LEU A 16 -26.70 31.33 1.61
C LEU A 16 -25.82 31.90 0.48
N VAL A 17 -26.39 32.08 -0.72
CA VAL A 17 -25.66 32.60 -1.88
C VAL A 17 -25.59 34.13 -1.83
N THR A 18 -24.38 34.68 -1.87
CA THR A 18 -24.16 36.13 -1.93
C THR A 18 -24.53 36.71 -3.29
N GLU A 19 -25.04 37.94 -3.29
CA GLU A 19 -25.42 38.67 -4.51
C GLU A 19 -24.21 38.86 -5.45
N GLY A 20 -24.41 38.71 -6.77
CA GLY A 20 -23.36 38.89 -7.78
C GLY A 20 -22.33 37.76 -7.90
N SER A 21 -22.48 36.67 -7.15
CA SER A 21 -21.52 35.55 -7.11
C SER A 21 -21.50 34.72 -8.40
N ARG A 22 -20.40 33.99 -8.63
CA ARG A 22 -20.34 32.93 -9.65
C ARG A 22 -20.80 31.61 -9.07
N VAL A 23 -21.78 30.97 -9.69
CA VAL A 23 -22.43 29.76 -9.15
C VAL A 23 -22.41 28.64 -10.18
N LEU A 24 -22.04 27.44 -9.74
CA LEU A 24 -22.20 26.19 -10.49
C LEU A 24 -23.28 25.33 -9.82
N ASP A 25 -24.36 25.03 -10.53
CA ASP A 25 -25.50 24.24 -10.03
C ASP A 25 -25.49 22.82 -10.63
N LEU A 26 -25.22 21.82 -9.80
CA LEU A 26 -25.01 20.43 -10.21
C LEU A 26 -26.30 19.61 -10.09
N GLY A 27 -26.73 19.02 -11.22
CA GLY A 27 -28.03 18.38 -11.33
C GLY A 27 -29.15 19.42 -11.26
N CYS A 28 -29.03 20.49 -12.05
CA CYS A 28 -29.92 21.65 -11.97
C CYS A 28 -31.37 21.36 -12.42
N GLY A 29 -31.64 20.17 -12.99
CA GLY A 29 -32.95 19.79 -13.49
C GLY A 29 -33.45 20.79 -14.53
N THR A 30 -34.66 21.30 -14.35
CA THR A 30 -35.24 22.32 -15.24
C THR A 30 -34.79 23.75 -14.92
N GLY A 31 -33.79 23.93 -14.05
CA GLY A 31 -33.09 25.21 -13.81
C GLY A 31 -33.84 26.19 -12.90
N GLU A 32 -34.75 25.70 -12.05
CA GLU A 32 -35.57 26.56 -11.17
C GLU A 32 -34.73 27.38 -10.19
N LEU A 33 -33.74 26.76 -9.54
CA LEU A 33 -32.84 27.45 -8.62
C LEU A 33 -31.98 28.48 -9.36
N LEU A 34 -31.40 28.08 -10.48
CA LEU A 34 -30.52 28.95 -11.27
C LEU A 34 -31.27 30.19 -11.77
N ALA A 35 -32.49 30.03 -12.30
CA ALA A 35 -33.34 31.14 -12.70
C ALA A 35 -33.65 32.10 -11.54
N TYR A 36 -34.01 31.54 -10.38
CA TYR A 36 -34.28 32.33 -9.19
C TYR A 36 -33.07 33.12 -8.72
N LEU A 37 -31.89 32.50 -8.65
CA LEU A 37 -30.67 33.17 -8.22
C LEU A 37 -30.28 34.28 -9.21
N ILE A 38 -30.44 34.07 -10.52
CA ILE A 38 -30.15 35.10 -11.52
C ILE A 38 -31.08 36.31 -11.33
N GLU A 39 -32.38 36.07 -11.13
CA GLU A 39 -33.37 37.14 -10.96
C GLU A 39 -33.24 37.86 -9.60
N ALA A 40 -33.12 37.11 -8.51
CA ALA A 40 -33.19 37.65 -7.15
C ALA A 40 -31.83 38.05 -6.56
N LYS A 41 -30.73 37.50 -7.08
CA LYS A 41 -29.36 37.68 -6.54
C LYS A 41 -28.36 38.14 -7.60
N ALA A 42 -28.80 38.41 -8.84
CA ALA A 42 -27.96 38.89 -9.93
C ALA A 42 -26.66 38.08 -10.13
N ILE A 43 -26.70 36.77 -9.89
CA ILE A 43 -25.52 35.90 -10.00
C ILE A 43 -25.09 35.69 -11.46
N ARG A 44 -23.89 35.15 -11.66
CA ARG A 44 -23.46 34.50 -12.91
C ARG A 44 -23.47 33.00 -12.71
N GLY A 45 -24.46 32.32 -13.25
CA GLY A 45 -24.72 30.91 -12.99
C GLY A 45 -24.50 30.01 -14.20
N THR A 46 -23.97 28.80 -13.97
CA THR A 46 -23.95 27.70 -14.95
C THR A 46 -24.53 26.44 -14.31
N GLY A 47 -25.40 25.72 -15.03
CA GLY A 47 -25.93 24.44 -14.60
C GLY A 47 -25.24 23.25 -15.29
N ILE A 48 -25.19 22.09 -14.62
CA ILE A 48 -24.84 20.81 -15.24
C ILE A 48 -26.02 19.86 -15.05
N GLU A 49 -26.50 19.24 -16.12
CA GLU A 49 -27.64 18.31 -16.09
C GLU A 49 -27.40 17.10 -17.00
N LEU A 50 -27.83 15.91 -16.56
CA LEU A 50 -27.62 14.66 -17.30
C LEU A 50 -28.62 14.53 -18.46
N HIS A 51 -29.86 14.94 -18.23
CA HIS A 51 -30.97 14.71 -19.16
C HIS A 51 -31.13 15.85 -20.18
N GLU A 52 -31.03 15.50 -21.46
CA GLU A 52 -31.15 16.44 -22.59
C GLU A 52 -32.46 17.24 -22.58
N GLU A 53 -33.60 16.62 -22.25
CA GLU A 53 -34.90 17.30 -22.16
C GLU A 53 -34.88 18.45 -21.14
N ALA A 54 -34.28 18.21 -19.97
CA ALA A 54 -34.18 19.22 -18.91
C ALA A 54 -33.19 20.35 -19.27
N VAL A 55 -32.12 20.01 -20.00
CA VAL A 55 -31.19 21.01 -20.57
C VAL A 55 -31.92 21.91 -21.57
N MET A 56 -32.74 21.34 -22.46
CA MET A 56 -33.52 22.11 -23.44
C MET A 56 -34.53 23.05 -22.77
N ASP A 57 -35.18 22.61 -21.69
CA ASP A 57 -36.05 23.47 -20.88
C ASP A 57 -35.30 24.65 -20.25
N CYS A 58 -34.07 24.42 -19.77
CA CYS A 58 -33.22 25.47 -19.22
C CYS A 58 -32.81 26.49 -20.28
N VAL A 59 -32.39 26.02 -21.45
CA VAL A 59 -32.01 26.88 -22.58
C VAL A 59 -33.22 27.70 -23.06
N GLY A 60 -34.42 27.10 -23.08
CA GLY A 60 -35.67 27.82 -23.38
C GLY A 60 -36.00 28.94 -22.38
N LYS A 61 -35.48 28.87 -21.15
CA LYS A 61 -35.57 29.92 -20.12
C LYS A 61 -34.41 30.94 -20.18
N GLY A 62 -33.49 30.79 -21.13
CA GLY A 62 -32.31 31.65 -21.26
C GLY A 62 -31.19 31.33 -20.26
N LEU A 63 -31.19 30.13 -19.65
CA LEU A 63 -30.17 29.72 -18.69
C LEU A 63 -28.97 29.08 -19.40
N THR A 64 -27.78 29.27 -18.84
CA THR A 64 -26.57 28.59 -19.31
C THR A 64 -26.44 27.24 -18.62
N VAL A 65 -26.69 26.15 -19.35
CA VAL A 65 -26.61 24.77 -18.83
C VAL A 65 -25.84 23.89 -19.80
N VAL A 66 -24.97 23.04 -19.26
CA VAL A 66 -24.18 22.06 -20.00
C VAL A 66 -24.73 20.67 -19.73
N GLN A 67 -24.89 19.86 -20.78
CA GLN A 67 -25.21 18.45 -20.61
C GLN A 67 -23.98 17.69 -20.10
N GLY A 68 -24.07 17.08 -18.93
CA GLY A 68 -22.93 16.41 -18.31
C GLY A 68 -23.33 15.38 -17.26
N ASN A 69 -22.54 14.31 -17.16
CA ASN A 69 -22.70 13.28 -16.15
C ASN A 69 -21.76 13.56 -14.98
N LEU A 70 -22.33 13.90 -13.82
CA LEU A 70 -21.56 14.23 -12.62
C LEU A 70 -20.66 13.09 -12.13
N ASN A 71 -20.91 11.83 -12.54
CA ASN A 71 -20.05 10.71 -12.17
C ASN A 71 -18.69 10.74 -12.88
N ASP A 72 -18.57 11.49 -13.98
CA ASP A 72 -17.34 11.61 -14.76
C ASP A 72 -16.42 12.73 -14.20
N GLY A 73 -16.85 13.43 -13.14
CA GLY A 73 -16.07 14.47 -12.47
C GLY A 73 -16.31 15.88 -13.01
N LEU A 74 -15.52 16.84 -12.53
CA LEU A 74 -15.56 18.25 -12.95
C LEU A 74 -14.19 18.70 -13.49
N GLU A 75 -13.46 17.82 -14.16
CA GLU A 75 -12.07 18.05 -14.60
C GLU A 75 -11.92 19.28 -15.50
N ASP A 76 -12.94 19.59 -16.31
CA ASP A 76 -12.98 20.77 -17.19
C ASP A 76 -13.06 22.10 -16.44
N TYR A 77 -13.35 22.07 -15.14
CA TYR A 77 -13.45 23.26 -14.29
C TYR A 77 -12.14 23.46 -13.51
N PRO A 78 -11.47 24.62 -13.64
CA PRO A 78 -10.28 24.92 -12.86
C PRO A 78 -10.57 25.05 -11.35
N ASP A 79 -9.52 24.87 -10.54
CA ASP A 79 -9.57 25.03 -9.09
C ASP A 79 -10.06 26.44 -8.71
N GLN A 80 -11.00 26.50 -7.76
CA GLN A 80 -11.59 27.73 -7.23
C GLN A 80 -12.13 28.70 -8.31
N SER A 81 -12.59 28.15 -9.44
CA SER A 81 -13.10 28.91 -10.57
C SER A 81 -14.46 29.56 -10.31
N VAL A 82 -15.24 29.05 -9.36
CA VAL A 82 -16.55 29.61 -8.95
C VAL A 82 -16.62 29.89 -7.45
N ASP A 83 -17.51 30.79 -7.06
CA ASP A 83 -17.66 31.19 -5.65
C ASP A 83 -18.53 30.17 -4.89
N TYR A 84 -19.57 29.62 -5.54
CA TYR A 84 -20.44 28.57 -4.98
C TYR A 84 -20.60 27.40 -5.94
N VAL A 85 -20.49 26.17 -5.42
CA VAL A 85 -20.94 24.95 -6.11
C VAL A 85 -22.09 24.36 -5.31
N ILE A 86 -23.24 24.15 -5.96
CA ILE A 86 -24.49 23.74 -5.32
C ILE A 86 -24.86 22.34 -5.81
N LEU A 87 -25.20 21.45 -4.90
CA LEU A 87 -25.76 20.13 -5.17
C LEU A 87 -27.08 19.99 -4.43
N SER A 88 -28.18 20.26 -5.12
CA SER A 88 -29.50 20.34 -4.50
C SER A 88 -30.33 19.10 -4.75
N GLN A 89 -30.48 18.25 -3.72
CA GLN A 89 -31.27 17.00 -3.80
C GLN A 89 -30.78 16.04 -4.89
N THR A 90 -29.49 16.09 -5.23
CA THR A 90 -28.88 15.26 -6.28
C THR A 90 -27.97 14.18 -5.70
N LEU A 91 -27.49 14.36 -4.47
CA LEU A 91 -26.50 13.49 -3.83
C LEU A 91 -26.90 12.01 -3.84
N HIS A 92 -28.19 11.71 -3.61
CA HIS A 92 -28.70 10.33 -3.52
C HIS A 92 -28.85 9.61 -4.86
N TYR A 93 -28.54 10.27 -5.97
CA TYR A 93 -28.49 9.68 -7.31
C TYR A 93 -27.06 9.41 -7.79
N LEU A 94 -26.03 9.79 -7.03
CA LEU A 94 -24.63 9.65 -7.43
C LEU A 94 -24.06 8.27 -7.10
N ASN A 95 -23.25 7.72 -8.02
CA ASN A 95 -22.54 6.45 -7.79
C ASN A 95 -21.27 6.65 -6.93
N ARG A 96 -20.64 7.83 -7.05
CA ARG A 96 -19.40 8.20 -6.34
C ARG A 96 -19.58 9.54 -5.60
N PRO A 97 -20.47 9.64 -4.59
CA PRO A 97 -20.78 10.91 -3.93
C PRO A 97 -19.53 11.58 -3.32
N VAL A 98 -18.56 10.80 -2.83
CA VAL A 98 -17.27 11.30 -2.33
C VAL A 98 -16.50 12.06 -3.40
N GLY A 99 -16.32 11.44 -4.58
CA GLY A 99 -15.56 12.04 -5.67
C GLY A 99 -16.19 13.34 -6.16
N VAL A 100 -17.53 13.36 -6.30
CA VAL A 100 -18.25 14.57 -6.70
C VAL A 100 -18.10 15.67 -5.65
N LEU A 101 -18.26 15.37 -4.36
CA LEU A 101 -18.07 16.37 -3.31
C LEU A 101 -16.63 16.89 -3.23
N GLN A 102 -15.63 16.04 -3.48
CA GLN A 102 -14.23 16.46 -3.56
C GLN A 102 -13.99 17.42 -4.73
N GLU A 103 -14.52 17.10 -5.90
CA GLU A 103 -14.46 17.96 -7.08
C GLU A 103 -15.21 19.28 -6.86
N MET A 104 -16.36 19.26 -6.19
CA MET A 104 -17.09 20.47 -5.79
C MET A 104 -16.22 21.38 -4.90
N MET A 105 -15.51 20.80 -3.93
CA MET A 105 -14.59 21.54 -3.03
C MET A 105 -13.34 22.05 -3.75
N ARG A 106 -12.89 21.35 -4.81
CA ARG A 106 -11.78 21.80 -5.66
C ARG A 106 -12.21 23.01 -6.49
N VAL A 107 -13.37 22.92 -7.13
CA VAL A 107 -13.90 23.91 -8.09
C VAL A 107 -14.48 25.15 -7.40
N GLY A 108 -15.16 24.97 -6.26
CA GLY A 108 -15.88 26.02 -5.55
C GLY A 108 -15.16 26.54 -4.31
N ARG A 109 -15.25 27.83 -4.04
CA ARG A 109 -14.84 28.40 -2.74
C ARG A 109 -15.77 27.99 -1.60
N GLN A 110 -17.06 27.86 -1.90
CA GLN A 110 -18.07 27.36 -0.97
C GLN A 110 -18.91 26.27 -1.65
N VAL A 111 -19.25 25.24 -0.87
CA VAL A 111 -20.08 24.13 -1.34
C VAL A 111 -21.39 24.11 -0.55
N VAL A 112 -22.51 24.03 -1.26
CA VAL A 112 -23.86 23.93 -0.69
C VAL A 112 -24.44 22.57 -1.05
N VAL A 113 -24.84 21.79 -0.04
CA VAL A 113 -25.52 20.49 -0.27
C VAL A 113 -26.88 20.49 0.40
N SER A 114 -27.90 20.11 -0.35
CA SER A 114 -29.27 19.87 0.13
C SER A 114 -29.62 18.40 -0.08
N LEU A 115 -30.20 17.75 0.93
CA LEU A 115 -30.61 16.34 0.84
C LEU A 115 -32.00 16.10 1.44
N PRO A 116 -32.78 15.15 0.88
CA PRO A 116 -34.02 14.70 1.50
C PRO A 116 -33.70 13.93 2.79
N ASN A 117 -34.55 14.01 3.81
CA ASN A 117 -34.36 13.25 5.06
C ASN A 117 -35.39 12.12 5.21
N TRP A 118 -35.02 10.90 4.80
CA TRP A 118 -35.84 9.71 5.08
C TRP A 118 -35.86 9.30 6.57
N GLY A 119 -35.07 9.96 7.40
CA GLY A 119 -35.15 9.85 8.86
C GLY A 119 -36.44 10.43 9.44
N HIS A 120 -37.20 11.22 8.67
CA HIS A 120 -38.42 11.87 9.12
C HIS A 120 -39.48 10.88 9.63
N TRP A 121 -40.11 11.19 10.76
CA TRP A 121 -41.02 10.25 11.45
C TRP A 121 -42.19 9.76 10.59
N ARG A 122 -42.71 10.58 9.66
CA ARG A 122 -43.77 10.13 8.73
C ARG A 122 -43.27 9.06 7.77
N ALA A 123 -42.03 9.17 7.30
CA ALA A 123 -41.42 8.14 6.47
C ALA A 123 -41.27 6.83 7.28
N ARG A 124 -40.77 6.92 8.51
CA ARG A 124 -40.66 5.73 9.38
C ARG A 124 -42.02 5.10 9.69
N LEU A 125 -43.04 5.91 9.96
CA LEU A 125 -44.39 5.43 10.24
C LEU A 125 -45.02 4.75 9.01
N ASP A 126 -44.86 5.34 7.82
CA ASP A 126 -45.35 4.74 6.58
C ASP A 126 -44.65 3.41 6.27
N LEU A 127 -43.35 3.31 6.52
CA LEU A 127 -42.61 2.05 6.36
C LEU A 127 -43.16 0.96 7.28
N VAL A 128 -43.43 1.30 8.54
CA VAL A 128 -44.02 0.37 9.52
C VAL A 128 -45.43 -0.05 9.14
N LEU A 129 -46.26 0.87 8.64
CA LEU A 129 -47.67 0.60 8.34
C LEU A 129 -47.88 -0.09 6.98
N LYS A 130 -47.06 0.22 5.97
CA LYS A 130 -47.26 -0.24 4.58
C LYS A 130 -46.25 -1.31 4.16
N GLY A 131 -45.18 -1.54 4.93
CA GLY A 131 -44.10 -2.47 4.58
C GLY A 131 -43.35 -2.09 3.30
N ARG A 132 -43.49 -0.84 2.84
CA ARG A 132 -42.88 -0.31 1.61
C ARG A 132 -42.12 0.96 1.93
N MET A 133 -41.03 1.18 1.21
CA MET A 133 -40.23 2.39 1.33
C MET A 133 -41.10 3.62 0.98
N PRO A 134 -41.27 4.60 1.88
CA PRO A 134 -42.14 5.75 1.66
C PRO A 134 -41.49 6.80 0.76
N GLU A 135 -42.36 7.54 0.07
CA GLU A 135 -42.01 8.76 -0.64
C GLU A 135 -41.49 9.84 0.33
N ALA A 136 -40.41 10.52 -0.04
CA ALA A 136 -39.93 11.66 0.74
C ALA A 136 -40.94 12.81 0.63
N PRO A 137 -41.24 13.54 1.72
CA PRO A 137 -42.25 14.61 1.69
C PRO A 137 -42.00 15.74 0.69
N ILE A 138 -40.75 15.94 0.27
CA ILE A 138 -40.29 17.01 -0.63
C ILE A 138 -39.94 16.47 -2.03
N LEU A 139 -39.88 15.14 -2.19
CA LEU A 139 -39.62 14.47 -3.46
C LEU A 139 -40.47 13.19 -3.55
N PRO A 140 -41.76 13.30 -3.94
CA PRO A 140 -42.71 12.20 -3.93
C PRO A 140 -42.51 11.28 -5.15
N GLU A 141 -41.33 10.66 -5.26
CA GLU A 141 -41.02 9.68 -6.29
C GLU A 141 -41.26 8.25 -5.77
N PRO A 142 -42.01 7.40 -6.50
CA PRO A 142 -42.29 6.05 -6.06
C PRO A 142 -41.02 5.19 -6.04
N TRP A 143 -40.84 4.42 -4.97
CA TRP A 143 -39.64 3.59 -4.73
C TRP A 143 -39.30 2.59 -5.84
N HIS A 144 -40.29 2.20 -6.65
CA HIS A 144 -40.18 1.26 -7.76
C HIS A 144 -39.94 1.94 -9.12
N GLY A 145 -39.69 3.25 -9.14
CA GLY A 145 -39.25 3.95 -10.35
C GLY A 145 -37.87 3.45 -10.80
N ALA A 146 -37.60 3.50 -12.11
CA ALA A 146 -36.39 2.95 -12.74
C ALA A 146 -35.06 3.64 -12.35
N ARG A 147 -35.07 4.62 -11.44
CA ARG A 147 -33.86 5.34 -11.00
C ARG A 147 -33.31 4.66 -9.76
N ARG A 148 -32.04 4.23 -9.80
CA ARG A 148 -31.33 3.71 -8.62
C ARG A 148 -31.19 4.87 -7.62
N TRP A 149 -31.89 4.82 -6.49
CA TRP A 149 -31.91 5.88 -5.49
C TRP A 149 -31.43 5.35 -4.14
N GLN A 150 -30.64 6.15 -3.42
CA GLN A 150 -30.14 5.82 -2.08
C GLN A 150 -30.97 6.58 -1.02
N ALA A 151 -31.56 5.86 -0.06
CA ALA A 151 -32.29 6.52 1.01
C ALA A 151 -31.33 7.05 2.07
N VAL A 152 -30.99 8.33 1.96
CA VAL A 152 -30.05 9.01 2.86
C VAL A 152 -30.81 9.74 3.97
N THR A 153 -30.34 9.66 5.21
CA THR A 153 -30.83 10.49 6.32
C THR A 153 -29.85 11.62 6.64
N ILE A 154 -30.33 12.63 7.37
CA ILE A 154 -29.46 13.68 7.93
C ILE A 154 -28.35 13.10 8.82
N ALA A 155 -28.63 12.00 9.51
CA ALA A 155 -27.64 11.33 10.36
C ALA A 155 -26.55 10.66 9.50
N ASP A 156 -26.96 9.95 8.45
CA ASP A 156 -26.03 9.27 7.54
C ASP A 156 -25.13 10.29 6.83
N PHE A 157 -25.67 11.44 6.41
CA PHE A 157 -24.86 12.49 5.80
C PHE A 157 -23.86 13.13 6.78
N LEU A 158 -24.23 13.31 8.05
CA LEU A 158 -23.31 13.81 9.07
C LEU A 158 -22.18 12.82 9.35
N GLU A 159 -22.53 11.54 9.48
CA GLU A 159 -21.56 10.47 9.66
C GLU A 159 -20.63 10.37 8.45
N PHE A 160 -21.17 10.46 7.24
CA PHE A 160 -20.42 10.54 6.00
C PHE A 160 -19.43 11.72 6.00
N CYS A 161 -19.87 12.93 6.36
CA CYS A 161 -18.98 14.08 6.43
C CYS A 161 -17.85 13.88 7.46
N LEU A 162 -18.15 13.26 8.61
CA LEU A 162 -17.16 12.95 9.62
C LEU A 162 -16.11 11.94 9.12
N ILE A 163 -16.55 10.89 8.41
CA ILE A 163 -15.67 9.87 7.83
C ILE A 163 -14.74 10.50 6.78
N GLU A 164 -15.28 11.33 5.90
CA GLU A 164 -14.54 11.93 4.77
C GLU A 164 -13.73 13.19 5.16
N ARG A 165 -13.61 13.50 6.46
CA ARG A 165 -12.94 14.71 6.98
C ARG A 165 -13.49 16.02 6.37
N ILE A 166 -14.78 16.01 6.04
CA ILE A 166 -15.56 17.14 5.52
C ILE A 166 -16.12 17.89 6.72
N GLN A 167 -15.57 19.06 7.02
CA GLN A 167 -16.14 19.92 8.06
C GLN A 167 -17.46 20.53 7.58
N VAL A 168 -18.55 20.36 8.32
CA VAL A 168 -19.78 21.12 8.06
C VAL A 168 -19.76 22.38 8.92
N VAL A 169 -19.68 23.55 8.29
CA VAL A 169 -19.57 24.84 8.99
C VAL A 169 -20.93 25.36 9.48
N ASP A 170 -21.99 25.14 8.72
CA ASP A 170 -23.35 25.59 8.99
C ASP A 170 -24.39 24.57 8.49
N SER A 171 -25.55 24.55 9.15
CA SER A 171 -26.64 23.64 8.83
C SER A 171 -28.01 24.23 9.12
N ILE A 172 -28.88 24.22 8.10
CA ILE A 172 -30.28 24.62 8.16
C ILE A 172 -31.12 23.35 8.06
N TYR A 173 -31.97 23.11 9.06
CA TYR A 173 -32.91 21.99 9.07
C TYR A 173 -34.33 22.50 8.88
N LEU A 174 -35.06 21.95 7.91
CA LEU A 174 -36.39 22.41 7.54
C LEU A 174 -37.42 21.30 7.74
N ALA A 175 -38.59 21.63 8.30
CA ALA A 175 -39.80 20.81 8.32
C ALA A 175 -40.88 21.51 7.47
N GLY A 176 -40.92 21.22 6.17
CA GLY A 176 -41.59 22.09 5.20
C GLY A 176 -40.89 23.45 5.14
N THR A 177 -41.62 24.55 5.33
CA THR A 177 -41.06 25.92 5.38
C THR A 177 -40.57 26.35 6.76
N ARG A 178 -40.72 25.52 7.79
CA ARG A 178 -40.39 25.89 9.18
C ARG A 178 -39.00 25.37 9.59
N PRO A 179 -38.10 26.22 10.13
CA PRO A 179 -36.80 25.77 10.61
C PRO A 179 -36.91 24.95 11.91
N VAL A 180 -36.13 23.88 12.01
CA VAL A 180 -36.00 23.02 13.19
C VAL A 180 -34.70 23.39 13.93
N LYS A 181 -34.83 24.16 15.02
CA LYS A 181 -33.67 24.72 15.74
C LYS A 181 -32.81 23.70 16.49
N ASN A 182 -33.36 22.54 16.88
CA ASN A 182 -32.63 21.53 17.63
C ASN A 182 -32.06 20.45 16.68
N PRO A 183 -30.72 20.32 16.53
CA PRO A 183 -30.09 19.37 15.60
C PRO A 183 -30.40 17.90 15.92
N SER A 184 -30.46 17.53 17.21
CA SER A 184 -30.85 16.17 17.62
C SER A 184 -32.29 15.87 17.25
N ALA A 185 -33.18 16.87 17.36
CA ALA A 185 -34.56 16.74 16.93
C ALA A 185 -34.71 16.77 15.39
N ALA A 186 -33.79 17.41 14.67
CA ALA A 186 -33.82 17.49 13.22
C ALA A 186 -33.72 16.12 12.55
N LYS A 187 -32.99 15.16 13.15
CA LYS A 187 -32.83 13.78 12.62
C LYS A 187 -34.17 13.11 12.27
N TRP A 188 -35.24 13.42 13.01
CA TRP A 188 -36.56 12.80 12.85
C TRP A 188 -37.70 13.79 12.60
N ARG A 189 -37.51 15.09 12.85
CA ARG A 189 -38.52 16.15 12.62
C ARG A 189 -38.28 16.98 11.36
N ALA A 190 -37.06 17.05 10.84
CA ALA A 190 -36.78 17.78 9.60
C ALA A 190 -37.06 16.90 8.37
N THR A 191 -37.62 17.50 7.33
CA THR A 191 -37.83 16.93 6.00
C THR A 191 -36.62 17.14 5.08
N THR A 192 -35.86 18.22 5.28
CA THR A 192 -34.65 18.55 4.50
C THR A 192 -33.56 19.13 5.40
N GLY A 193 -32.29 18.85 5.07
CA GLY A 193 -31.13 19.56 5.59
C GLY A 193 -30.38 20.28 4.45
N VAL A 194 -30.06 21.56 4.65
CA VAL A 194 -29.20 22.38 3.78
C VAL A 194 -27.94 22.73 4.55
N ARG A 195 -26.74 22.58 3.98
CA ARG A 195 -25.46 22.77 4.68
C ARG A 195 -24.44 23.55 3.83
N THR A 196 -23.62 24.41 4.47
CA THR A 196 -22.54 25.26 3.90
C THR A 196 -21.41 25.46 4.92
N PRO A 197 -20.19 25.93 4.55
CA PRO A 197 -19.19 25.33 3.66
C PRO A 197 -18.49 24.08 4.23
N VAL A 198 -17.58 23.52 3.41
CA VAL A 198 -16.59 22.49 3.76
C VAL A 198 -15.19 23.05 3.56
N GLU A 199 -14.40 23.13 4.63
CA GLU A 199 -12.96 23.29 4.53
C GLU A 199 -12.29 21.91 4.67
N ARG A 200 -11.26 21.65 3.86
CA ARG A 200 -10.33 20.55 4.15
C ARG A 200 -9.64 20.94 5.45
N ALA A 201 -9.85 20.17 6.52
CA ALA A 201 -9.10 20.39 7.75
C ALA A 201 -7.60 20.31 7.43
N SER A 202 -6.91 21.45 7.48
CA SER A 202 -5.46 21.48 7.42
C SER A 202 -4.93 20.81 8.69
N GLY A 203 -4.49 19.56 8.57
CA GLY A 203 -3.62 18.93 9.55
C GLY A 203 -4.19 18.63 10.93
N SER A 204 -5.52 18.58 11.15
CA SER A 204 -6.02 18.07 12.42
C SER A 204 -6.20 16.55 12.35
N ARG A 205 -5.32 15.83 13.06
CA ARG A 205 -5.53 14.45 13.54
C ARG A 205 -7.01 14.23 13.87
N PHE A 206 -7.53 13.03 13.58
CA PHE A 206 -8.77 12.55 14.21
C PHE A 206 -8.74 12.94 15.71
N PRO A 207 -9.81 13.49 16.31
CA PRO A 207 -9.82 13.77 17.74
C PRO A 207 -9.98 12.45 18.50
N LEU A 208 -8.96 11.61 18.47
CA LEU A 208 -8.54 10.88 19.65
C LEU A 208 -7.71 11.90 20.43
N CYS A 209 -8.35 12.58 21.38
CA CYS A 209 -7.76 13.65 22.18
C CYS A 209 -6.59 13.12 23.04
N GLY A 210 -5.36 13.35 22.57
CA GLY A 210 -4.08 13.14 23.26
C GLY A 210 -2.91 12.99 22.28
N ASP A 211 -1.67 13.21 22.75
CA ASP A 211 -0.42 12.94 22.01
C ASP A 211 -0.23 11.42 21.85
N PHE A 212 -1.07 10.82 21.01
CA PHE A 212 -1.06 9.39 20.82
C PHE A 212 -0.22 8.99 19.62
N LYS A 213 0.44 7.84 19.75
CA LYS A 213 1.31 7.29 18.74
C LYS A 213 0.65 6.09 18.08
N MET A 214 0.24 6.21 16.83
CA MET A 214 -0.28 5.11 16.04
C MET A 214 0.88 4.25 15.53
N ILE A 215 0.92 2.99 15.98
CA ILE A 215 1.99 2.04 15.64
C ILE A 215 1.43 0.87 14.83
N VAL A 216 2.12 0.55 13.73
CA VAL A 216 1.91 -0.69 12.97
C VAL A 216 3.10 -1.62 13.19
N MET A 217 2.87 -2.81 13.73
CA MET A 217 3.88 -3.80 14.07
C MET A 217 3.78 -4.97 13.11
N LYS A 218 4.81 -5.23 12.31
CA LYS A 218 4.88 -6.38 11.42
C LYS A 218 5.78 -7.45 12.02
N PHE A 219 5.34 -8.70 12.05
CA PHE A 219 6.14 -9.85 12.46
C PHE A 219 6.43 -10.76 11.26
N GLY A 220 7.70 -11.02 11.00
CA GLY A 220 8.15 -11.91 9.93
C GLY A 220 7.91 -13.40 10.22
N GLY A 221 8.11 -14.25 9.22
CA GLY A 221 7.81 -15.69 9.35
C GLY A 221 8.64 -16.41 10.41
N THR A 222 9.88 -16.00 10.66
CA THR A 222 10.70 -16.51 11.77
C THR A 222 10.17 -16.06 13.12
N SER A 223 9.66 -14.83 13.23
CA SER A 223 9.02 -14.27 14.43
C SER A 223 7.70 -14.95 14.81
N VAL A 224 7.05 -15.65 13.88
CA VAL A 224 5.82 -16.42 14.12
C VAL A 224 5.98 -17.91 13.80
N GLY A 225 7.22 -18.38 13.65
CA GLY A 225 7.53 -19.72 13.16
C GLY A 225 7.52 -20.83 14.20
N SER A 226 7.45 -20.47 15.49
CA SER A 226 7.47 -21.43 16.61
C SER A 226 6.64 -20.94 17.79
N VAL A 227 6.32 -21.86 18.70
CA VAL A 227 5.63 -21.57 19.97
C VAL A 227 6.37 -20.48 20.77
N ASP A 228 7.69 -20.59 20.91
CA ASP A 228 8.47 -19.63 21.68
C ASP A 228 8.53 -18.26 21.01
N ALA A 229 8.62 -18.22 19.68
CA ALA A 229 8.56 -16.96 18.94
C ALA A 229 7.19 -16.27 19.13
N LEU A 230 6.08 -17.02 19.10
CA LEU A 230 4.74 -16.48 19.33
C LEU A 230 4.52 -15.98 20.77
N ARG A 231 5.08 -16.67 21.78
CA ARG A 231 5.09 -16.16 23.17
C ARG A 231 5.79 -14.81 23.23
N GLN A 232 6.92 -14.70 22.53
CA GLN A 232 7.69 -13.48 22.47
C GLN A 232 6.95 -12.34 21.76
N VAL A 233 6.24 -12.64 20.66
CA VAL A 233 5.32 -11.71 19.99
C VAL A 233 4.26 -11.19 20.96
N ALA A 234 3.66 -12.07 21.77
CA ALA A 234 2.67 -11.65 22.77
C ALA A 234 3.24 -10.71 23.84
N VAL A 235 4.46 -10.97 24.31
CA VAL A 235 5.17 -10.08 25.23
C VAL A 235 5.42 -8.71 24.60
N ILE A 236 5.88 -8.69 23.35
CA ILE A 236 6.18 -7.46 22.60
C ILE A 236 4.93 -6.61 22.38
N VAL A 237 3.84 -7.22 21.88
CA VAL A 237 2.58 -6.51 21.63
C VAL A 237 1.97 -5.99 22.93
N ARG A 238 2.02 -6.78 24.00
CA ARG A 238 1.57 -6.35 25.34
C ARG A 238 2.37 -5.15 25.83
N ARG A 239 3.70 -5.19 25.72
CA ARG A 239 4.59 -4.09 26.13
C ARG A 239 4.26 -2.79 25.40
N GLU A 240 4.02 -2.85 24.09
CA GLU A 240 3.65 -1.65 23.32
C GLU A 240 2.28 -1.11 23.73
N LEU A 241 1.29 -1.97 23.96
CA LEU A 241 -0.01 -1.56 24.49
C LEU A 241 0.08 -0.98 25.91
N ASP A 242 0.88 -1.56 26.80
CA ASP A 242 1.07 -1.09 28.17
C ASP A 242 1.85 0.24 28.22
N ALA A 243 2.82 0.42 27.31
CA ALA A 243 3.59 1.66 27.18
C ALA A 243 2.72 2.81 26.66
N GLN A 244 1.71 2.51 25.86
CA GLN A 244 0.65 3.43 25.47
C GLN A 244 -0.30 3.63 26.67
N GLN A 245 0.08 4.52 27.59
CA GLN A 245 -0.69 4.88 28.79
C GLN A 245 -2.17 5.22 28.51
N THR A 246 -2.50 5.53 27.25
CA THR A 246 -3.85 5.77 26.71
C THR A 246 -3.90 5.44 25.21
N ARG A 247 -5.11 5.06 24.74
CA ARG A 247 -5.55 4.79 23.35
C ARG A 247 -4.91 5.69 22.29
N PRO A 248 -4.81 5.30 21.01
CA PRO A 248 -5.35 4.09 20.39
C PRO A 248 -4.48 2.86 20.64
N GLY A 249 -4.98 1.67 20.29
CA GLY A 249 -4.21 0.43 20.31
C GLY A 249 -3.21 0.32 19.16
N VAL A 250 -2.78 -0.88 18.80
CA VAL A 250 -1.78 -1.14 17.75
C VAL A 250 -2.33 -2.01 16.62
N VAL A 251 -1.82 -1.85 15.41
CA VAL A 251 -2.06 -2.79 14.31
C VAL A 251 -0.94 -3.82 14.29
N VAL A 252 -1.29 -5.10 14.24
CA VAL A 252 -0.35 -6.23 14.17
C VAL A 252 -0.50 -6.90 12.80
N VAL A 253 0.55 -6.90 11.99
CA VAL A 253 0.61 -7.57 10.69
C VAL A 253 1.46 -8.82 10.82
N THR A 254 0.92 -9.99 10.46
CA THR A 254 1.67 -11.25 10.53
C THR A 254 1.94 -11.82 9.14
N SER A 255 3.16 -12.30 8.91
CA SER A 255 3.46 -13.23 7.81
C SER A 255 2.94 -14.65 8.14
N ALA A 256 2.99 -15.55 7.17
CA ALA A 256 2.86 -16.99 7.42
C ALA A 256 4.02 -17.51 8.27
N MET A 257 3.86 -18.66 8.93
CA MET A 257 4.95 -19.32 9.66
C MET A 257 6.16 -19.59 8.75
N SER A 258 7.36 -19.58 9.33
CA SER A 258 8.62 -19.77 8.61
C SER A 258 8.58 -20.96 7.63
N GLY A 259 8.83 -20.68 6.35
CA GLY A 259 8.87 -21.66 5.26
C GLY A 259 7.50 -22.07 4.68
N VAL A 260 6.38 -21.62 5.24
CA VAL A 260 5.04 -21.99 4.75
C VAL A 260 4.76 -21.46 3.35
N THR A 261 5.09 -20.20 3.06
CA THR A 261 4.87 -19.61 1.73
C THR A 261 5.67 -20.32 0.64
N ASP A 262 6.91 -20.72 0.93
CA ASP A 262 7.76 -21.50 0.02
C ASP A 262 7.18 -22.90 -0.22
N LEU A 263 6.66 -23.54 0.83
CA LEU A 263 5.98 -24.84 0.72
C LEU A 263 4.71 -24.74 -0.13
N LEU A 264 3.90 -23.70 0.08
CA LEU A 264 2.69 -23.45 -0.70
C LEU A 264 3.01 -23.19 -2.18
N SER A 265 4.03 -22.37 -2.46
CA SER A 265 4.51 -22.11 -3.82
C SER A 265 5.00 -23.40 -4.50
N ALA A 266 5.78 -24.20 -3.78
CA ALA A 266 6.25 -25.50 -4.28
C ALA A 266 5.11 -26.49 -4.50
N ALA A 267 4.08 -26.49 -3.65
CA ALA A 267 2.89 -27.32 -3.82
C ALA A 267 2.06 -26.91 -5.04
N ALA A 268 1.94 -25.60 -5.32
CA ALA A 268 1.28 -25.10 -6.52
C ALA A 268 1.96 -25.61 -7.79
N GLN A 269 3.31 -25.56 -7.83
CA GLN A 269 4.09 -26.08 -8.95
C GLN A 269 4.02 -27.61 -9.06
N ALA A 270 4.03 -28.31 -7.92
CA ALA A 270 3.90 -29.77 -7.87
C ALA A 270 2.53 -30.23 -8.38
N ALA A 271 1.46 -29.51 -8.02
CA ALA A 271 0.11 -29.77 -8.51
C ALA A 271 0.03 -29.69 -10.04
N ALA A 272 0.66 -28.69 -10.67
CA ALA A 272 0.69 -28.58 -12.14
C ALA A 272 1.37 -29.77 -12.83
N ASN A 273 2.27 -30.47 -12.11
CA ASN A 273 2.95 -31.69 -12.56
C ASN A 273 2.26 -32.98 -12.08
N ALA A 274 1.03 -32.89 -11.54
CA ALA A 274 0.26 -34.00 -10.95
C ALA A 274 0.98 -34.78 -9.84
N ASP A 275 1.87 -34.12 -9.09
CA ASP A 275 2.57 -34.69 -7.93
C ASP A 275 1.69 -34.56 -6.67
N HIS A 276 0.77 -35.53 -6.50
CA HIS A 276 -0.19 -35.57 -5.39
C HIS A 276 0.47 -35.84 -4.03
N ASP A 277 1.61 -36.53 -3.99
CA ASP A 277 2.29 -36.85 -2.73
C ASP A 277 2.85 -35.57 -2.09
N ARG A 278 3.45 -34.69 -2.91
CA ARG A 278 4.00 -33.42 -2.44
C ARG A 278 2.91 -32.42 -2.01
N THR A 279 1.75 -32.42 -2.65
CA THR A 279 0.62 -31.56 -2.26
C THR A 279 -0.01 -32.02 -0.94
N GLU A 280 -0.19 -33.33 -0.73
CA GLU A 280 -0.67 -33.88 0.54
C GLU A 280 0.34 -33.65 1.68
N ALA A 281 1.63 -33.86 1.42
CA ALA A 281 2.69 -33.57 2.40
C ALA A 281 2.66 -32.11 2.87
N THR A 282 2.40 -31.17 1.96
CA THR A 282 2.25 -29.74 2.29
C THR A 282 1.04 -29.48 3.17
N CYS A 283 -0.11 -30.07 2.85
CA CYS A 283 -1.33 -29.95 3.66
C CYS A 283 -1.13 -30.54 5.07
N SER A 284 -0.47 -31.70 5.17
CA SER A 284 -0.16 -32.34 6.45
C SER A 284 0.79 -31.50 7.32
N ARG A 285 1.80 -30.88 6.70
CA ARG A 285 2.73 -30.00 7.40
C ARG A 285 2.05 -28.73 7.93
N LEU A 286 1.22 -28.09 7.12
CA LEU A 286 0.38 -26.96 7.55
C LEU A 286 -0.47 -27.32 8.77
N ARG A 287 -1.17 -28.46 8.71
CA ARG A 287 -1.98 -28.97 9.82
C ARG A 287 -1.16 -29.14 11.10
N THR A 288 -0.02 -29.81 10.98
CA THR A 288 0.82 -30.16 12.14
C THR A 288 1.36 -28.91 12.83
N GLN A 289 1.89 -27.96 12.07
CA GLN A 289 2.48 -26.72 12.62
C GLN A 289 1.43 -25.86 13.34
N HIS A 290 0.23 -25.72 12.77
CA HIS A 290 -0.83 -24.92 13.38
C HIS A 290 -1.48 -25.62 14.58
N ALA A 291 -1.62 -26.96 14.52
CA ALA A 291 -2.12 -27.75 15.65
C ALA A 291 -1.20 -27.66 16.87
N GLU A 292 0.12 -27.74 16.67
CA GLU A 292 1.10 -27.60 17.75
C GLU A 292 0.93 -26.27 18.49
N VAL A 293 0.84 -25.15 17.76
CA VAL A 293 0.61 -23.82 18.34
C VAL A 293 -0.74 -23.74 19.04
N THR A 294 -1.80 -24.24 18.40
CA THR A 294 -3.17 -24.18 18.93
C THR A 294 -3.28 -24.93 20.25
N GLU A 295 -2.74 -26.16 20.33
CA GLU A 295 -2.76 -26.95 21.56
C GLU A 295 -1.87 -26.39 22.67
N THR A 296 -0.77 -25.71 22.31
CA THR A 296 0.21 -25.25 23.28
C THR A 296 -0.07 -23.85 23.83
N LEU A 297 -0.66 -22.95 23.04
CA LEU A 297 -0.77 -21.51 23.36
C LEU A 297 -2.20 -20.99 23.48
N VAL A 298 -3.22 -21.77 23.14
CA VAL A 298 -4.62 -21.36 23.26
C VAL A 298 -5.26 -22.15 24.41
N ASP A 299 -5.64 -21.45 25.48
CA ASP A 299 -6.11 -22.10 26.71
C ASP A 299 -7.54 -22.64 26.59
N ASP A 300 -8.42 -21.90 25.92
CA ASP A 300 -9.85 -22.20 25.79
C ASP A 300 -10.11 -23.34 24.77
N ALA A 301 -10.73 -24.42 25.25
CA ALA A 301 -11.00 -25.61 24.45
C ALA A 301 -12.00 -25.38 23.30
N ASP A 302 -13.01 -24.52 23.49
CA ASP A 302 -13.98 -24.19 22.45
C ASP A 302 -13.31 -23.36 21.36
N VAL A 303 -12.39 -22.47 21.74
CA VAL A 303 -11.56 -21.72 20.79
C VAL A 303 -10.60 -22.64 20.03
N ARG A 304 -9.94 -23.59 20.70
CA ARG A 304 -9.09 -24.60 20.02
C ARG A 304 -9.88 -25.41 18.99
N TRP A 305 -11.07 -25.88 19.37
CA TRP A 305 -11.94 -26.62 18.45
C TRP A 305 -12.33 -25.77 17.22
N ARG A 306 -12.72 -24.52 17.44
CA ARG A 306 -13.10 -23.59 16.36
C ARG A 306 -11.93 -23.31 15.42
N LEU A 307 -10.75 -22.97 15.93
CA LEU A 307 -9.55 -22.74 15.12
C LEU A 307 -9.16 -23.97 14.30
N THR A 308 -9.23 -25.15 14.91
CA THR A 308 -8.96 -26.43 14.22
C THR A 308 -9.97 -26.67 13.10
N ALA A 309 -11.26 -26.40 13.33
CA ALA A 309 -12.29 -26.53 12.30
C ALA A 309 -12.09 -25.54 11.14
N GLU A 310 -11.76 -24.28 11.44
CA GLU A 310 -11.44 -23.24 10.45
C GLU A 310 -10.21 -23.61 9.60
N LEU A 311 -9.17 -24.17 10.24
CA LEU A 311 -7.97 -24.67 9.56
C LEU A 311 -8.30 -25.84 8.63
N GLU A 312 -9.04 -26.84 9.09
CA GLU A 312 -9.41 -28.00 8.25
C GLU A 312 -10.31 -27.59 7.08
N GLU A 313 -11.20 -26.60 7.26
CA GLU A 313 -11.95 -26.02 6.15
C GLU A 313 -11.02 -25.39 5.11
N THR A 314 -10.07 -24.59 5.57
CA THR A 314 -9.10 -23.92 4.69
C THR A 314 -8.22 -24.93 3.95
N ILE A 315 -7.72 -25.96 4.63
CA ILE A 315 -6.94 -27.05 4.03
C ILE A 315 -7.79 -27.80 2.98
N ARG A 316 -9.08 -28.04 3.25
CA ARG A 316 -9.95 -28.70 2.27
C ARG A 316 -10.16 -27.84 1.03
N GLN A 317 -10.29 -26.53 1.18
CA GLN A 317 -10.35 -25.61 0.05
C GLN A 317 -9.04 -25.59 -0.74
N LEU A 318 -7.90 -25.58 -0.03
CA LEU A 318 -6.57 -25.65 -0.64
C LEU A 318 -6.41 -26.92 -1.48
N ARG A 319 -6.81 -28.08 -0.94
CA ARG A 319 -6.81 -29.34 -1.70
C ARG A 319 -7.65 -29.25 -2.96
N ARG A 320 -8.87 -28.69 -2.90
CA ARG A 320 -9.72 -28.52 -4.09
C ARG A 320 -9.06 -27.69 -5.17
N VAL A 321 -8.35 -26.62 -4.81
CA VAL A 321 -7.63 -25.76 -5.76
C VAL A 321 -6.44 -26.52 -6.36
N LEU A 322 -5.65 -27.21 -5.53
CA LEU A 322 -4.52 -28.03 -5.99
C LEU A 322 -4.98 -29.17 -6.91
N ASP A 323 -6.05 -29.87 -6.56
CA ASP A 323 -6.64 -30.93 -7.38
C ASP A 323 -7.14 -30.38 -8.72
N SER A 324 -7.75 -29.20 -8.73
CA SER A 324 -8.18 -28.54 -9.98
C SER A 324 -7.00 -28.21 -10.88
N ILE A 325 -5.89 -27.72 -10.32
CA ILE A 325 -4.65 -27.46 -11.06
C ILE A 325 -4.06 -28.76 -11.61
N ALA A 326 -4.06 -29.84 -10.82
CA ALA A 326 -3.58 -31.14 -11.26
C ALA A 326 -4.42 -31.74 -12.39
N VAL A 327 -5.75 -31.54 -12.37
CA VAL A 327 -6.64 -31.97 -13.45
C VAL A 327 -6.42 -31.16 -14.73
N LEU A 328 -6.21 -29.84 -14.62
CA LEU A 328 -6.00 -28.97 -15.78
C LEU A 328 -4.57 -29.02 -16.33
N GLY A 329 -3.58 -29.34 -15.48
CA GLY A 329 -2.16 -29.28 -15.82
C GLY A 329 -1.63 -27.84 -15.95
N GLU A 330 -2.33 -26.84 -15.42
CA GLU A 330 -2.01 -25.42 -15.59
C GLU A 330 -2.10 -24.66 -14.25
N LEU A 331 -0.99 -24.00 -13.88
CA LEU A 331 -0.94 -23.06 -12.76
C LEU A 331 -1.08 -21.63 -13.27
N THR A 332 -2.26 -21.03 -13.05
CA THR A 332 -2.47 -19.61 -13.36
C THR A 332 -1.94 -18.70 -12.25
N PRO A 333 -1.55 -17.44 -12.53
CA PRO A 333 -1.16 -16.47 -11.51
C PRO A 333 -2.20 -16.29 -10.40
N ARG A 334 -3.49 -16.28 -10.76
CA ARG A 334 -4.61 -16.23 -9.81
C ARG A 334 -4.68 -17.46 -8.90
N GLY A 335 -4.45 -18.65 -9.45
CA GLY A 335 -4.39 -19.88 -8.66
C GLY A 335 -3.21 -19.85 -7.68
N ASN A 336 -2.06 -19.36 -8.14
CA ASN A 336 -0.87 -19.21 -7.32
C ASN A 336 -1.09 -18.23 -6.16
N ASP A 337 -1.72 -17.08 -6.41
CA ASP A 337 -2.04 -16.09 -5.38
C ASP A 337 -2.92 -16.68 -4.27
N TRP A 338 -3.98 -17.38 -4.65
CA TRP A 338 -4.88 -18.03 -3.68
C TRP A 338 -4.14 -19.05 -2.82
N ILE A 339 -3.30 -19.89 -3.43
CA ILE A 339 -2.51 -20.91 -2.72
C ILE A 339 -1.52 -20.25 -1.78
N CYS A 340 -0.70 -19.31 -2.28
CA CYS A 340 0.37 -18.70 -1.51
C CYS A 340 -0.15 -17.87 -0.33
N GLY A 341 -1.25 -17.13 -0.51
CA GLY A 341 -1.83 -16.32 0.55
C GLY A 341 -2.61 -17.11 1.61
N THR A 342 -2.74 -18.43 1.45
CA THR A 342 -3.35 -19.31 2.47
C THR A 342 -2.58 -19.24 3.79
N GLY A 343 -1.25 -19.10 3.75
CA GLY A 343 -0.41 -19.04 4.94
C GLY A 343 -0.79 -17.93 5.92
N GLU A 344 -0.86 -16.68 5.44
CA GLU A 344 -1.27 -15.54 6.25
C GLU A 344 -2.75 -15.58 6.63
N GLN A 345 -3.60 -16.16 5.75
CA GLN A 345 -5.03 -16.32 6.01
C GLN A 345 -5.30 -17.17 7.26
N VAL A 346 -4.52 -18.24 7.49
CA VAL A 346 -4.69 -19.09 8.69
C VAL A 346 -3.89 -18.57 9.90
N MET A 347 -2.79 -17.86 9.68
CA MET A 347 -1.93 -17.38 10.77
C MET A 347 -2.55 -16.20 11.54
N ALA A 348 -3.22 -15.25 10.87
CA ALA A 348 -3.75 -14.06 11.54
C ALA A 348 -4.85 -14.35 12.59
N PRO A 349 -5.85 -15.22 12.32
CA PRO A 349 -6.80 -15.65 13.34
C PRO A 349 -6.14 -16.39 14.50
N LEU A 350 -5.18 -17.29 14.22
CA LEU A 350 -4.46 -18.03 15.25
C LEU A 350 -3.67 -17.09 16.18
N LEU A 351 -2.88 -16.17 15.60
CA LEU A 351 -2.13 -15.18 16.38
C LEU A 351 -3.07 -14.33 17.26
N THR A 352 -4.26 -13.99 16.78
CA THR A 352 -5.25 -13.25 17.56
C THR A 352 -5.64 -14.00 18.83
N GLU A 353 -5.94 -15.29 18.74
CA GLU A 353 -6.32 -16.10 19.90
C GLU A 353 -5.14 -16.41 20.83
N VAL A 354 -3.92 -16.53 20.29
CA VAL A 354 -2.68 -16.60 21.08
C VAL A 354 -2.49 -15.32 21.91
N LEU A 355 -2.68 -14.14 21.30
CA LEU A 355 -2.59 -12.87 22.02
C LEU A 355 -3.65 -12.77 23.14
N LYS A 356 -4.89 -13.17 22.86
CA LYS A 356 -5.96 -13.20 23.87
C LYS A 356 -5.64 -14.12 25.04
N SER A 357 -5.13 -15.32 24.76
CA SER A 357 -4.72 -16.28 25.80
C SER A 357 -3.56 -15.74 26.66
N ALA A 358 -2.68 -14.93 26.06
CA ALA A 358 -1.63 -14.21 26.76
C ALA A 358 -2.10 -12.94 27.54
N GLY A 359 -3.41 -12.70 27.59
CA GLY A 359 -4.02 -11.56 28.29
C GLY A 359 -4.03 -10.25 27.51
N VAL A 360 -3.73 -10.28 26.20
CA VAL A 360 -3.76 -9.09 25.33
C VAL A 360 -5.15 -8.93 24.70
N ALA A 361 -5.73 -7.74 24.82
CA ALA A 361 -6.99 -7.41 24.15
C ALA A 361 -6.79 -7.33 22.63
N ALA A 362 -7.00 -8.45 21.93
CA ALA A 362 -6.78 -8.56 20.48
C ALA A 362 -8.08 -8.85 19.69
N VAL A 363 -8.12 -8.39 18.44
CA VAL A 363 -9.21 -8.64 17.49
C VAL A 363 -8.65 -8.88 16.10
N HIS A 364 -9.21 -9.86 15.38
CA HIS A 364 -8.80 -10.18 14.02
C HIS A 364 -9.51 -9.25 13.02
N ALA A 365 -8.76 -8.70 12.07
CA ALA A 365 -9.27 -7.98 10.92
C ALA A 365 -8.78 -8.68 9.63
N ASN A 366 -9.71 -9.01 8.74
CA ASN A 366 -9.38 -9.73 7.51
C ASN A 366 -8.66 -8.80 6.52
N ALA A 367 -7.42 -9.10 6.18
CA ALA A 367 -6.62 -8.28 5.25
C ALA A 367 -7.31 -8.07 3.88
N ARG A 368 -8.08 -9.05 3.40
CA ARG A 368 -8.84 -8.96 2.14
C ARG A 368 -10.00 -7.97 2.22
N SER A 369 -10.53 -7.69 3.41
CA SER A 369 -11.52 -6.62 3.58
C SER A 369 -10.88 -5.24 3.74
N LEU A 370 -9.55 -5.16 3.87
CA LEU A 370 -8.80 -3.93 4.13
C LEU A 370 -8.06 -3.45 2.87
N ILE A 371 -7.20 -4.28 2.30
CA ILE A 371 -6.32 -3.94 1.18
C ILE A 371 -7.00 -4.31 -0.13
N VAL A 372 -7.43 -3.28 -0.86
CA VAL A 372 -8.04 -3.43 -2.20
C VAL A 372 -6.96 -3.28 -3.25
N THR A 373 -6.90 -4.18 -4.22
CA THR A 373 -5.86 -4.21 -5.25
C THR A 373 -6.44 -4.23 -6.67
N ASP A 374 -5.59 -3.99 -7.67
CA ASP A 374 -5.85 -4.37 -9.06
C ASP A 374 -5.83 -5.91 -9.24
N ASP A 375 -6.10 -6.37 -10.47
CA ASP A 375 -6.11 -7.79 -10.83
C ASP A 375 -4.78 -8.28 -11.40
N ASN A 376 -3.67 -7.57 -11.13
CA ASN A 376 -2.33 -7.98 -11.53
C ASN A 376 -1.77 -9.06 -10.58
N PHE A 377 -2.35 -10.27 -10.63
CA PHE A 377 -2.02 -11.39 -9.75
C PHE A 377 -0.50 -11.69 -9.71
N GLY A 378 -0.01 -12.04 -8.51
CA GLY A 378 1.41 -12.29 -8.22
C GLY A 378 2.19 -11.04 -7.78
N ALA A 379 1.74 -9.84 -8.18
CA ALA A 379 2.34 -8.57 -7.80
C ALA A 379 1.30 -7.44 -7.87
N ALA A 380 0.15 -7.65 -7.23
CA ALA A 380 -0.97 -6.73 -7.30
C ALA A 380 -0.62 -5.41 -6.60
N GLU A 381 -1.03 -4.28 -7.18
CA GLU A 381 -0.80 -2.95 -6.59
C GLU A 381 -2.08 -2.48 -5.86
N PRO A 382 -1.94 -1.89 -4.66
CA PRO A 382 -3.08 -1.44 -3.88
C PRO A 382 -3.74 -0.20 -4.50
N LEU A 383 -5.08 -0.21 -4.56
CA LEU A 383 -5.91 0.95 -4.85
C LEU A 383 -5.96 1.82 -3.58
N VAL A 384 -5.20 2.91 -3.61
CA VAL A 384 -4.89 3.73 -2.42
C VAL A 384 -6.14 4.27 -1.74
N SER A 385 -7.03 4.92 -2.50
CA SER A 385 -8.22 5.59 -1.97
C SER A 385 -9.19 4.60 -1.31
N GLU A 386 -9.44 3.48 -1.99
CA GLU A 386 -10.33 2.42 -1.52
C GLU A 386 -9.76 1.71 -0.28
N THR A 387 -8.45 1.44 -0.29
CA THR A 387 -7.75 0.84 0.86
C THR A 387 -7.76 1.78 2.06
N GLU A 388 -7.48 3.07 1.88
CA GLU A 388 -7.50 4.08 2.94
C GLU A 388 -8.90 4.19 3.57
N SER A 389 -9.95 4.32 2.75
CA SER A 389 -11.33 4.38 3.22
C SER A 389 -11.74 3.13 4.03
N ARG A 390 -11.42 1.92 3.54
CA ARG A 390 -11.73 0.67 4.24
C ARG A 390 -10.96 0.53 5.55
N CYS A 391 -9.67 0.87 5.56
CA CYS A 391 -8.85 0.83 6.77
C CYS A 391 -9.36 1.81 7.82
N GLN A 392 -9.65 3.05 7.45
CA GLN A 392 -10.18 4.04 8.38
C GLN A 392 -11.56 3.63 8.93
N THR A 393 -12.44 3.09 8.10
CA THR A 393 -13.79 2.65 8.52
C THR A 393 -13.75 1.44 9.44
N GLN A 394 -12.92 0.43 9.12
CA GLN A 394 -12.94 -0.86 9.83
C GLN A 394 -11.96 -0.91 11.02
N LEU A 395 -10.79 -0.28 10.92
CA LEU A 395 -9.74 -0.39 11.94
C LEU A 395 -9.86 0.69 13.01
N THR A 396 -10.17 1.94 12.66
CA THR A 396 -10.24 3.05 13.63
C THR A 396 -11.17 2.76 14.82
N PRO A 397 -12.39 2.20 14.65
CA PRO A 397 -13.26 1.87 15.78
C PRO A 397 -12.69 0.79 16.71
N LEU A 398 -11.91 -0.15 16.17
CA LEU A 398 -11.27 -1.22 16.94
C LEU A 398 -10.04 -0.70 17.69
N LEU A 399 -9.23 0.12 17.01
CA LEU A 399 -8.05 0.76 17.59
C LEU A 399 -8.43 1.77 18.69
N ALA A 400 -9.53 2.50 18.52
CA ALA A 400 -10.07 3.40 19.53
C ALA A 400 -10.50 2.70 20.82
N GLN A 401 -10.62 1.37 20.83
CA GLN A 401 -10.89 0.57 22.03
C GLN A 401 -9.60 0.14 22.77
N GLY A 402 -8.41 0.54 22.26
CA GLY A 402 -7.13 0.15 22.84
C GLY A 402 -6.74 -1.31 22.56
N ARG A 403 -7.22 -1.87 21.45
CA ARG A 403 -6.98 -3.28 21.09
C ARG A 403 -5.80 -3.44 20.14
N ALA A 404 -5.14 -4.60 20.21
CA ALA A 404 -4.29 -5.08 19.13
C ALA A 404 -5.18 -5.58 17.98
N VAL A 405 -5.15 -4.90 16.83
CA VAL A 405 -5.89 -5.33 15.64
C VAL A 405 -4.96 -6.16 14.75
N VAL A 406 -5.17 -7.47 14.72
CA VAL A 406 -4.31 -8.43 14.04
C VAL A 406 -4.83 -8.69 12.62
N THR A 407 -3.95 -8.62 11.63
CA THR A 407 -4.29 -8.88 10.23
C THR A 407 -3.16 -9.62 9.50
N GLY A 408 -3.50 -10.30 8.41
CA GLY A 408 -2.52 -10.97 7.55
C GLY A 408 -1.74 -9.96 6.71
N GLY A 409 -0.43 -10.16 6.58
CA GLY A 409 0.36 -9.47 5.57
C GLY A 409 0.23 -10.15 4.19
N PHE A 410 0.93 -9.64 3.17
CA PHE A 410 1.10 -10.25 1.84
C PHE A 410 -0.17 -10.37 0.97
N ILE A 411 -1.35 -10.47 1.58
CA ILE A 411 -2.62 -10.75 0.92
C ILE A 411 -3.48 -9.49 0.82
N GLY A 412 -4.25 -9.41 -0.27
CA GLY A 412 -5.29 -8.40 -0.50
C GLY A 412 -6.43 -9.00 -1.31
N SER A 413 -7.33 -8.16 -1.80
CA SER A 413 -8.30 -8.60 -2.80
C SER A 413 -8.64 -7.54 -3.83
N THR A 414 -9.00 -7.99 -5.03
CA THR A 414 -9.63 -7.11 -6.01
C THR A 414 -10.93 -6.52 -5.47
N PHE A 415 -11.49 -5.52 -6.16
CA PHE A 415 -12.78 -4.95 -5.80
C PHE A 415 -13.90 -6.01 -5.72
N ASP A 416 -13.86 -7.02 -6.60
CA ASP A 416 -14.79 -8.16 -6.65
C ASP A 416 -14.50 -9.25 -5.61
N GLY A 417 -13.50 -9.06 -4.75
CA GLY A 417 -13.17 -9.97 -3.66
C GLY A 417 -12.27 -11.15 -4.04
N LEU A 418 -11.68 -11.15 -5.25
CA LEU A 418 -10.72 -12.16 -5.66
C LEU A 418 -9.42 -12.04 -4.85
N HIS A 419 -8.88 -13.18 -4.40
CA HIS A 419 -7.64 -13.20 -3.62
C HIS A 419 -6.46 -12.75 -4.48
N THR A 420 -5.64 -11.83 -3.96
CA THR A 420 -4.42 -11.36 -4.62
C THR A 420 -3.26 -11.35 -3.64
N THR A 421 -2.04 -11.42 -4.17
CA THR A 421 -0.82 -11.22 -3.39
C THR A 421 -0.05 -9.98 -3.84
N LEU A 422 0.64 -9.37 -2.90
CA LEU A 422 1.38 -8.12 -3.09
C LEU A 422 2.82 -8.32 -3.61
N GLY A 423 3.18 -9.56 -3.97
CA GLY A 423 4.52 -9.92 -4.43
C GLY A 423 5.59 -9.97 -3.33
N ARG A 424 6.88 -9.89 -3.73
CA ARG A 424 8.03 -10.04 -2.83
C ARG A 424 8.01 -9.04 -1.68
N GLY A 425 8.24 -9.54 -0.46
CA GLY A 425 8.21 -8.73 0.75
C GLY A 425 6.81 -8.22 1.09
N GLY A 426 5.75 -8.83 0.56
CA GLY A 426 4.40 -8.29 0.63
C GLY A 426 3.87 -8.08 2.05
N SER A 427 4.33 -8.82 3.06
CA SER A 427 3.93 -8.52 4.46
C SER A 427 4.52 -7.21 4.98
N ASP A 428 5.75 -6.86 4.62
CA ASP A 428 6.32 -5.54 4.92
C ASP A 428 5.55 -4.46 4.15
N TYR A 429 5.14 -4.77 2.91
CA TYR A 429 4.35 -3.86 2.09
C TYR A 429 2.97 -3.61 2.70
N SER A 430 2.29 -4.66 3.17
CA SER A 430 1.03 -4.54 3.92
C SER A 430 1.18 -3.62 5.12
N ALA A 431 2.26 -3.75 5.90
CA ALA A 431 2.50 -2.89 7.05
C ALA A 431 2.68 -1.41 6.65
N ALA A 432 3.38 -1.13 5.55
CA ALA A 432 3.50 0.23 5.04
C ALA A 432 2.20 0.78 4.45
N ILE A 433 1.42 -0.05 3.75
CA ILE A 433 0.10 0.33 3.22
C ILE A 433 -0.83 0.69 4.37
N LEU A 434 -0.94 -0.17 5.39
CA LEU A 434 -1.78 0.06 6.56
C LEU A 434 -1.29 1.26 7.37
N GLY A 435 0.03 1.42 7.52
CA GLY A 435 0.62 2.59 8.17
C GLY A 435 0.25 3.89 7.44
N ALA A 436 0.36 3.91 6.11
CA ALA A 436 -0.01 5.06 5.30
C ALA A 436 -1.52 5.36 5.33
N ALA A 437 -2.37 4.32 5.30
CA ALA A 437 -3.83 4.43 5.34
C ALA A 437 -4.37 4.95 6.69
N LEU A 438 -3.64 4.69 7.77
CA LEU A 438 -4.01 5.08 9.14
C LEU A 438 -3.24 6.31 9.64
N ASP A 439 -2.46 6.97 8.78
CA ASP A 439 -1.56 8.07 9.15
C ASP A 439 -0.70 7.71 10.39
N ALA A 440 -0.10 6.52 10.39
CA ALA A 440 0.68 5.99 11.51
C ALA A 440 1.93 6.83 11.80
N ASP A 441 2.31 6.94 13.08
CA ASP A 441 3.52 7.65 13.50
C ASP A 441 4.78 6.78 13.33
N GLU A 442 4.66 5.46 13.50
CA GLU A 442 5.77 4.52 13.33
C GLU A 442 5.32 3.15 12.82
N ILE A 443 6.09 2.60 11.88
CA ILE A 443 6.00 1.20 11.46
C ILE A 443 7.21 0.45 12.05
N GLN A 444 6.94 -0.61 12.79
CA GLN A 444 7.94 -1.50 13.36
C GLN A 444 7.99 -2.82 12.57
N ILE A 445 9.14 -3.14 11.99
CA ILE A 445 9.41 -4.41 11.31
C ILE A 445 10.18 -5.31 12.26
N TRP A 446 9.49 -6.27 12.86
CA TRP A 446 10.03 -7.28 13.75
C TRP A 446 10.49 -8.51 12.96
N THR A 447 11.77 -8.82 13.07
CA THR A 447 12.46 -9.93 12.39
C THR A 447 13.36 -10.67 13.38
N ASP A 448 14.22 -11.56 12.88
CA ASP A 448 15.24 -12.33 13.62
C ASP A 448 16.60 -11.64 13.76
N VAL A 449 16.73 -10.39 13.33
CA VAL A 449 17.98 -9.61 13.37
C VAL A 449 17.80 -8.28 14.09
N SER A 450 18.79 -7.90 14.90
CA SER A 450 18.83 -6.66 15.71
C SER A 450 19.12 -5.41 14.87
N GLY A 451 18.29 -5.15 13.85
CA GLY A 451 18.43 -4.02 12.93
C GLY A 451 19.34 -4.31 11.72
N VAL A 452 19.69 -3.26 10.99
CA VAL A 452 20.65 -3.30 9.87
C VAL A 452 22.06 -3.26 10.43
N LYS A 453 22.90 -4.22 10.05
CA LYS A 453 24.29 -4.27 10.50
C LYS A 453 25.27 -3.62 9.52
N THR A 454 26.41 -3.18 10.02
CA THR A 454 27.50 -2.59 9.21
C THR A 454 28.14 -3.58 8.22
N ALA A 455 28.01 -4.88 8.47
CA ALA A 455 28.41 -5.98 7.60
C ALA A 455 27.73 -7.28 8.07
N ASP A 456 27.83 -8.36 7.30
CA ASP A 456 27.38 -9.69 7.76
C ASP A 456 28.24 -10.14 8.97
N PRO A 457 27.65 -10.39 10.16
CA PRO A 457 28.36 -10.86 11.35
C PRO A 457 29.11 -12.17 11.18
N LYS A 458 28.68 -13.02 10.22
CA LYS A 458 29.36 -14.28 9.91
C LYS A 458 30.73 -14.04 9.27
N VAL A 459 30.88 -12.93 8.55
CA VAL A 459 32.12 -12.53 7.88
C VAL A 459 32.93 -11.57 8.75
N VAL A 460 32.24 -10.65 9.44
CA VAL A 460 32.85 -9.61 10.29
C VAL A 460 32.29 -9.71 11.71
N PRO A 461 32.97 -10.39 12.66
CA PRO A 461 32.45 -10.58 14.02
C PRO A 461 32.15 -9.28 14.77
N ASP A 462 32.92 -8.22 14.51
CA ASP A 462 32.75 -6.89 15.12
C ASP A 462 31.66 -6.04 14.42
N ALA A 463 30.85 -6.64 13.55
CA ALA A 463 29.74 -5.95 12.89
C ALA A 463 28.67 -5.53 13.90
N ARG A 464 28.36 -4.24 13.91
CA ARG A 464 27.37 -3.64 14.83
C ARG A 464 26.11 -3.22 14.09
N SER A 465 25.04 -3.03 14.84
CA SER A 465 23.81 -2.46 14.32
C SER A 465 23.93 -0.95 14.10
N LEU A 466 23.43 -0.48 12.97
CA LEU A 466 23.28 0.94 12.66
C LEU A 466 22.15 1.52 13.51
N ARG A 467 22.36 2.71 14.07
CA ARG A 467 21.30 3.43 14.80
C ARG A 467 20.27 3.99 13.83
N GLU A 468 20.74 4.59 12.75
CA GLU A 468 19.93 5.24 11.73
C GLU A 468 20.47 4.94 10.34
N ILE A 469 19.57 4.81 9.37
CA ILE A 469 19.88 4.62 7.94
C ILE A 469 18.85 5.37 7.09
N THR A 470 19.24 5.93 5.95
CA THR A 470 18.28 6.58 5.04
C THR A 470 17.59 5.55 4.16
N PHE A 471 16.44 5.92 3.58
CA PHE A 471 15.73 5.05 2.64
C PHE A 471 16.56 4.64 1.41
N PRO A 472 17.29 5.55 0.73
CA PRO A 472 18.18 5.14 -0.36
C PRO A 472 19.26 4.14 0.10
N GLU A 473 19.87 4.36 1.27
CA GLU A 473 20.90 3.48 1.80
C GLU A 473 20.39 2.05 2.10
N ILE A 474 19.23 1.92 2.76
CA ILE A 474 18.68 0.59 3.05
C ILE A 474 18.19 -0.11 1.78
N ALA A 475 17.69 0.65 0.80
CA ALA A 475 17.26 0.11 -0.48
C ALA A 475 18.44 -0.51 -1.26
N GLU A 476 19.56 0.20 -1.29
CA GLU A 476 20.81 -0.28 -1.88
C GLU A 476 21.35 -1.51 -1.16
N LEU A 477 21.36 -1.50 0.19
CA LEU A 477 21.75 -2.69 0.95
C LEU A 477 20.86 -3.89 0.65
N ALA A 478 19.54 -3.69 0.58
CA ALA A 478 18.59 -4.75 0.31
C ALA A 478 18.73 -5.33 -1.10
N TYR A 479 19.01 -4.47 -2.08
CA TYR A 479 19.30 -4.92 -3.45
C TYR A 479 20.62 -5.71 -3.50
N TYR A 480 21.65 -5.27 -2.76
CA TYR A 480 22.96 -5.90 -2.73
C TYR A 480 23.17 -6.92 -1.60
N GLY A 481 22.14 -7.72 -1.32
CA GLY A 481 22.26 -8.96 -0.53
C GLY A 481 22.02 -8.84 0.97
N ALA A 482 21.75 -7.64 1.51
CA ALA A 482 21.33 -7.52 2.89
C ALA A 482 19.86 -7.94 3.04
N ARG A 483 19.60 -9.03 3.77
CA ARG A 483 18.23 -9.46 4.09
C ARG A 483 17.61 -8.53 5.12
N VAL A 484 17.02 -7.42 4.67
CA VAL A 484 16.37 -6.47 5.56
C VAL A 484 14.97 -6.08 5.10
N ILE A 485 14.85 -5.16 4.14
CA ILE A 485 13.55 -4.63 3.69
C ILE A 485 13.63 -4.32 2.20
N HIS A 486 12.67 -4.81 1.43
CA HIS A 486 12.65 -4.57 -0.01
C HIS A 486 12.21 -3.11 -0.33
N PRO A 487 12.86 -2.37 -1.25
CA PRO A 487 12.58 -0.94 -1.46
C PRO A 487 11.11 -0.61 -1.77
N LYS A 488 10.43 -1.47 -2.56
CA LYS A 488 9.00 -1.30 -2.89
C LYS A 488 8.10 -1.31 -1.65
N THR A 489 8.48 -2.06 -0.61
CA THR A 489 7.60 -2.31 0.55
C THR A 489 7.50 -1.10 1.46
N VAL A 490 8.46 -0.17 1.41
CA VAL A 490 8.49 1.02 2.29
C VAL A 490 8.01 2.30 1.61
N ARG A 491 7.77 2.27 0.29
CA ARG A 491 7.37 3.43 -0.51
C ARG A 491 6.14 4.19 0.04
N PRO A 492 5.06 3.52 0.52
CA PRO A 492 3.92 4.23 1.12
C PRO A 492 4.31 5.03 2.37
N ALA A 493 5.15 4.44 3.23
CA ALA A 493 5.63 5.08 4.45
C ALA A 493 6.48 6.32 4.13
N ILE A 494 7.35 6.22 3.12
CA ILE A 494 8.20 7.34 2.66
C ILE A 494 7.35 8.53 2.22
N ARG A 495 6.35 8.31 1.37
CA ARG A 495 5.49 9.38 0.83
C ARG A 495 4.73 10.16 1.90
N LYS A 496 4.41 9.48 3.01
CA LYS A 496 3.70 10.06 4.16
C LYS A 496 4.64 10.52 5.29
N GLY A 497 5.96 10.37 5.14
CA GLY A 497 6.93 10.75 6.16
C GLY A 497 6.87 9.89 7.43
N ILE A 498 6.36 8.66 7.33
CA ILE A 498 6.16 7.75 8.48
C ILE A 498 7.50 7.14 8.90
N GLY A 499 7.80 7.18 10.20
CA GLY A 499 9.00 6.57 10.74
C GLY A 499 8.96 5.04 10.59
N LEU A 500 10.09 4.42 10.24
CA LEU A 500 10.20 2.97 10.12
C LEU A 500 11.33 2.47 11.01
N ARG A 501 11.15 1.33 11.69
CA ARG A 501 12.18 0.74 12.55
C ARG A 501 12.31 -0.76 12.33
N VAL A 502 13.54 -1.25 12.19
CA VAL A 502 13.85 -2.68 12.12
C VAL A 502 14.28 -3.17 13.50
N LEU A 503 13.57 -4.17 14.03
CA LEU A 503 13.67 -4.69 15.39
C LEU A 503 13.82 -6.22 15.39
N ASN A 504 14.36 -6.77 16.49
CA ASN A 504 14.52 -8.21 16.67
C ASN A 504 13.48 -8.75 17.66
N THR A 505 12.67 -9.71 17.23
CA THR A 505 11.70 -10.40 18.09
C THR A 505 12.40 -11.06 19.28
N PHE A 506 13.55 -11.68 19.05
CA PHE A 506 14.28 -12.46 20.06
C PHE A 506 15.17 -11.61 20.97
N GLU A 507 15.38 -10.33 20.63
CA GLU A 507 16.13 -9.34 21.43
C GLU A 507 15.33 -8.02 21.53
N PRO A 508 14.17 -8.02 22.20
CA PRO A 508 13.20 -6.91 22.14
C PRO A 508 13.68 -5.61 22.79
N ASP A 509 14.69 -5.68 23.67
CA ASP A 509 15.29 -4.52 24.32
C ASP A 509 16.34 -3.82 23.45
N HIS A 510 16.76 -4.46 22.35
CA HIS A 510 17.69 -3.86 21.42
C HIS A 510 17.01 -2.72 20.64
N ALA A 511 17.65 -1.54 20.57
CA ALA A 511 17.06 -0.34 19.98
C ALA A 511 16.73 -0.47 18.47
N GLY A 512 17.41 -1.40 17.80
CA GLY A 512 17.25 -1.70 16.37
C GLY A 512 17.85 -0.60 15.48
N THR A 513 17.32 -0.49 14.27
CA THR A 513 17.72 0.54 13.29
C THR A 513 16.52 1.35 12.87
N ARG A 514 16.59 2.67 13.01
CA ARG A 514 15.56 3.60 12.53
C ARG A 514 15.86 4.00 11.09
N VAL A 515 14.88 3.88 10.21
CA VAL A 515 14.96 4.37 8.83
C VAL A 515 14.39 5.78 8.77
N ILE A 516 15.18 6.70 8.24
CA ILE A 516 14.87 8.14 8.18
C ILE A 516 14.77 8.64 6.73
N ALA A 517 14.05 9.76 6.54
CA ALA A 517 13.96 10.45 5.26
C ALA A 517 15.33 11.03 4.84
N ASP A 518 15.57 11.09 3.53
CA ASP A 518 16.86 11.50 2.94
C ASP A 518 17.26 12.94 3.33
N GLU A 519 16.28 13.84 3.40
CA GLU A 519 16.47 15.25 3.77
C GLU A 519 16.96 15.45 5.22
N GLN A 520 16.86 14.43 6.08
CA GLN A 520 17.08 14.59 7.53
C GLN A 520 18.54 14.54 8.01
N ARG A 521 19.58 14.42 7.15
CA ARG A 521 20.97 14.67 7.60
C ARG A 521 21.94 14.92 6.45
N ALA A 522 22.50 16.14 6.43
CA ALA A 522 23.68 16.53 5.64
C ALA A 522 25.02 16.32 6.40
N ARG A 523 25.02 15.65 7.56
CA ARG A 523 26.14 15.73 8.53
C ARG A 523 27.08 14.51 8.62
N GLN A 524 26.79 13.39 7.96
CA GLN A 524 27.66 12.20 8.01
C GLN A 524 27.81 11.56 6.62
N ALA A 525 28.51 12.27 5.71
CA ALA A 525 28.94 11.69 4.44
C ALA A 525 29.97 10.57 4.68
N GLY A 526 29.85 9.47 3.95
CA GLY A 526 30.73 8.32 4.12
C GLY A 526 30.01 6.97 4.03
N ILE A 527 30.81 5.90 3.93
CA ILE A 527 30.33 4.51 3.95
C ILE A 527 29.86 4.16 5.37
N LYS A 528 28.68 3.54 5.47
CA LYS A 528 28.07 3.07 6.73
C LYS A 528 28.02 1.55 6.82
N ALA A 529 27.92 0.85 5.69
CA ALA A 529 27.82 -0.59 5.66
C ALA A 529 28.50 -1.19 4.41
N ILE A 530 28.95 -2.44 4.55
CA ILE A 530 29.52 -3.26 3.47
C ILE A 530 28.66 -4.52 3.33
N SER A 531 28.21 -4.83 2.12
CA SER A 531 27.52 -6.07 1.80
C SER A 531 28.25 -6.84 0.71
N ALA A 532 27.93 -8.13 0.57
CA ALA A 532 28.46 -8.98 -0.49
C ALA A 532 27.35 -9.88 -1.06
N ILE A 533 27.30 -10.01 -2.38
CA ILE A 533 26.41 -10.92 -3.10
C ILE A 533 27.26 -12.02 -3.73
N ARG A 534 26.96 -13.26 -3.34
CA ARG A 534 27.62 -14.47 -3.81
C ARG A 534 26.80 -15.14 -4.92
N ASP A 535 27.36 -16.18 -5.51
CA ASP A 535 26.71 -17.03 -6.52
C ASP A 535 26.28 -16.24 -7.75
N MET A 536 27.20 -15.36 -8.16
CA MET A 536 27.07 -14.49 -9.31
C MET A 536 28.01 -14.96 -10.42
N ASN A 537 27.69 -14.59 -11.65
CA ASN A 537 28.49 -14.89 -12.82
C ASN A 537 28.68 -13.61 -13.65
N MET A 538 29.92 -13.30 -14.00
CA MET A 538 30.26 -12.16 -14.85
C MET A 538 30.26 -12.59 -16.31
N ILE A 539 29.30 -12.08 -17.08
CA ILE A 539 29.21 -12.28 -18.51
C ILE A 539 30.04 -11.21 -19.21
N MET A 540 30.91 -11.64 -20.13
CA MET A 540 31.74 -10.76 -20.95
C MET A 540 31.41 -10.96 -22.42
N ILE A 541 31.23 -9.85 -23.14
CA ILE A 541 31.14 -9.79 -24.60
C ILE A 541 32.34 -8.98 -25.06
N GLU A 542 33.24 -9.59 -25.83
CA GLU A 542 34.51 -8.96 -26.25
C GLU A 542 34.70 -9.09 -27.76
N GLY A 543 35.12 -8.00 -28.41
CA GLY A 543 35.49 -8.01 -29.82
C GLY A 543 35.96 -6.66 -30.34
N ARG A 544 37.11 -6.65 -31.04
CA ARG A 544 37.65 -5.41 -31.63
C ARG A 544 36.75 -4.81 -32.72
N GLY A 545 35.92 -5.65 -33.35
CA GLY A 545 34.96 -5.23 -34.38
C GLY A 545 33.69 -4.57 -33.82
N MET A 546 33.55 -4.46 -32.50
CA MET A 546 32.42 -3.77 -31.86
C MET A 546 32.51 -2.23 -31.92
N ILE A 547 33.71 -1.68 -32.17
CA ILE A 547 33.95 -0.23 -32.16
C ILE A 547 33.07 0.48 -33.19
N GLY A 548 32.26 1.42 -32.74
CA GLY A 548 31.48 2.29 -33.62
C GLY A 548 30.33 1.58 -34.34
N VAL A 549 29.96 0.36 -33.93
CA VAL A 549 28.75 -0.35 -34.37
C VAL A 549 27.61 -0.03 -33.39
N PRO A 550 26.67 0.86 -33.75
CA PRO A 550 25.58 1.20 -32.84
C PRO A 550 24.70 -0.02 -32.58
N GLY A 551 24.25 -0.18 -31.33
CA GLY A 551 23.20 -1.13 -30.97
C GLY A 551 23.65 -2.51 -30.47
N ILE A 552 24.96 -2.81 -30.38
CA ILE A 552 25.44 -4.06 -29.77
C ILE A 552 24.96 -4.17 -28.31
N ALA A 553 25.14 -3.13 -27.49
CA ALA A 553 24.64 -3.11 -26.11
C ALA A 553 23.11 -3.30 -26.05
N ALA A 554 22.35 -2.63 -26.92
CA ALA A 554 20.89 -2.74 -26.95
C ALA A 554 20.42 -4.16 -27.30
N ARG A 555 21.09 -4.82 -28.26
CA ARG A 555 20.82 -6.22 -28.63
C ARG A 555 21.19 -7.19 -27.50
N ALA A 556 22.33 -6.98 -26.86
CA ALA A 556 22.76 -7.80 -25.73
C ALA A 556 21.73 -7.77 -24.60
N PHE A 557 21.32 -6.59 -24.15
CA PHE A 557 20.34 -6.47 -23.07
C PHE A 557 18.93 -6.91 -23.48
N ARG A 558 18.57 -6.85 -24.77
CA ARG A 558 17.34 -7.47 -25.27
C ARG A 558 17.39 -8.99 -25.14
N ALA A 559 18.47 -9.64 -25.60
CA ALA A 559 18.62 -11.09 -25.48
C ALA A 559 18.61 -11.56 -24.02
N VAL A 560 19.17 -10.77 -23.09
CA VAL A 560 19.11 -11.02 -21.65
C VAL A 560 17.68 -10.86 -21.12
N SER A 561 16.96 -9.82 -21.55
CA SER A 561 15.56 -9.58 -21.17
C SER A 561 14.61 -10.66 -21.68
N ASP A 562 14.83 -11.20 -22.87
CA ASP A 562 13.99 -12.24 -23.48
C ASP A 562 14.02 -13.56 -22.68
N VAL A 563 15.10 -13.79 -21.92
CA VAL A 563 15.22 -14.91 -20.99
C VAL A 563 14.90 -14.53 -19.53
N ASN A 564 14.41 -13.30 -19.30
CA ASN A 564 14.01 -12.77 -18.01
C ASN A 564 15.11 -12.86 -16.93
N ALA A 565 16.38 -12.71 -17.32
CA ALA A 565 17.50 -12.73 -16.40
C ALA A 565 17.74 -11.35 -15.77
N ASN A 566 18.03 -11.33 -14.47
CA ASN A 566 18.28 -10.10 -13.72
C ASN A 566 19.75 -9.68 -13.84
N VAL A 567 20.01 -8.45 -14.29
CA VAL A 567 21.36 -7.87 -14.37
C VAL A 567 21.60 -6.96 -13.18
N LEU A 568 22.61 -7.27 -12.36
CA LEU A 568 22.90 -6.54 -11.12
C LEU A 568 23.92 -5.41 -11.31
N MET A 569 24.85 -5.59 -12.25
CA MET A 569 25.95 -4.65 -12.48
C MET A 569 26.34 -4.67 -13.96
N ILE A 570 26.66 -3.50 -14.52
CA ILE A 570 27.13 -3.33 -15.89
C ILE A 570 28.40 -2.49 -15.85
N SER A 571 29.41 -2.89 -16.62
CA SER A 571 30.62 -2.10 -16.87
C SER A 571 31.03 -2.24 -18.33
N GLN A 572 31.35 -1.12 -18.96
CA GLN A 572 31.78 -1.08 -20.37
C GLN A 572 33.10 -0.34 -20.47
N SER A 573 34.03 -0.90 -21.25
CA SER A 573 35.26 -0.19 -21.58
C SER A 573 34.96 1.04 -22.44
N SER A 574 35.64 2.16 -22.17
CA SER A 574 35.58 3.38 -23.00
C SER A 574 36.02 3.15 -24.46
N SER A 575 36.73 2.06 -24.75
CA SER A 575 37.06 1.65 -26.12
C SER A 575 35.89 1.03 -26.88
N GLU A 576 34.73 0.79 -26.23
CA GLU A 576 33.57 0.06 -26.75
C GLU A 576 33.84 -1.38 -27.25
N GLN A 577 35.03 -1.92 -26.96
CA GLN A 577 35.45 -3.26 -27.39
C GLN A 577 34.97 -4.38 -26.46
N SER A 578 34.47 -4.03 -25.28
CA SER A 578 33.98 -5.00 -24.32
C SER A 578 32.84 -4.45 -23.48
N ILE A 579 31.87 -5.32 -23.23
CA ILE A 579 30.76 -5.10 -22.30
C ILE A 579 30.79 -6.25 -21.29
N CYS A 580 30.87 -5.91 -20.01
CA CYS A 580 30.72 -6.87 -18.93
C CYS A 580 29.46 -6.56 -18.13
N PHE A 581 28.77 -7.60 -17.67
CA PHE A 581 27.68 -7.45 -16.74
C PHE A 581 27.54 -8.69 -15.86
N VAL A 582 26.91 -8.53 -14.71
CA VAL A 582 26.82 -9.59 -13.70
C VAL A 582 25.38 -10.05 -13.54
N VAL A 583 25.17 -11.37 -13.58
CA VAL A 583 23.88 -12.04 -13.41
C VAL A 583 23.99 -13.11 -12.31
N PRO A 584 22.87 -13.57 -11.73
CA PRO A 584 22.85 -14.77 -10.90
C PRO A 584 23.37 -16.00 -11.66
N ASP A 585 24.19 -16.82 -11.00
CA ASP A 585 24.88 -17.95 -11.64
C ASP A 585 23.91 -19.00 -12.22
N ASP A 586 22.76 -19.21 -11.58
CA ASP A 586 21.70 -20.09 -12.06
C ASP A 586 21.08 -19.66 -13.41
N SER A 587 21.23 -18.38 -13.78
CA SER A 587 20.77 -17.82 -15.05
C SER A 587 21.86 -17.71 -16.13
N ALA A 588 23.13 -17.92 -15.75
CA ALA A 588 24.29 -17.60 -16.60
C ALA A 588 24.29 -18.38 -17.92
N ASP A 589 24.09 -19.70 -17.88
CA ASP A 589 24.10 -20.55 -19.08
C ASP A 589 22.99 -20.16 -20.06
N MET A 590 21.81 -19.83 -19.55
CA MET A 590 20.68 -19.39 -20.37
C MET A 590 21.00 -18.07 -21.06
N VAL A 591 21.59 -17.13 -20.34
CA VAL A 591 22.03 -15.83 -20.86
C VAL A 591 23.11 -15.98 -21.93
N ILE A 592 24.16 -16.77 -21.67
CA ILE A 592 25.26 -17.01 -22.62
C ILE A 592 24.72 -17.60 -23.93
N ASN A 593 23.81 -18.57 -23.82
CA ASN A 593 23.19 -19.19 -24.99
C ASN A 593 22.32 -18.21 -25.78
N ALA A 594 21.56 -17.34 -25.11
CA ALA A 594 20.78 -16.30 -25.77
C ALA A 594 21.67 -15.31 -26.54
N LEU A 595 22.75 -14.85 -25.90
CA LEU A 595 23.72 -13.94 -26.52
C LEU A 595 24.42 -14.56 -27.72
N ARG A 596 24.86 -15.82 -27.62
CA ARG A 596 25.51 -16.54 -28.74
C ARG A 596 24.59 -16.70 -29.93
N ARG A 597 23.28 -16.89 -29.70
CA ARG A 597 22.28 -16.92 -30.79
C ARG A 597 22.12 -15.54 -31.43
N GLU A 598 21.94 -14.52 -30.60
CA GLU A 598 21.75 -13.13 -31.04
C GLU A 598 22.94 -12.61 -31.86
N PHE A 599 24.16 -12.99 -31.48
CA PHE A 599 25.42 -12.51 -32.08
C PHE A 599 26.11 -13.56 -32.98
N SER A 600 25.40 -14.57 -33.44
CA SER A 600 25.96 -15.65 -34.26
C SER A 600 26.70 -15.14 -35.51
N MET A 601 26.13 -14.17 -36.22
CA MET A 601 26.76 -13.58 -37.42
C MET A 601 28.01 -12.77 -37.08
N GLU A 602 28.01 -12.05 -35.98
CA GLU A 602 29.17 -11.26 -35.52
C GLU A 602 30.31 -12.16 -35.04
N LEU A 603 29.99 -13.29 -34.40
CA LEU A 603 30.96 -14.32 -34.03
C LEU A 603 31.59 -14.95 -35.28
N ASP A 604 30.77 -15.37 -36.25
CA ASP A 604 31.24 -15.99 -37.51
C ASP A 604 32.11 -15.04 -38.33
N ARG A 605 31.81 -13.73 -38.31
CA ARG A 605 32.57 -12.69 -39.00
C ARG A 605 33.79 -12.20 -38.22
N GLY A 606 33.97 -12.62 -36.97
CA GLY A 606 35.05 -12.18 -36.08
C GLY A 606 34.93 -10.73 -35.60
N TYR A 607 33.72 -10.15 -35.62
CA TYR A 607 33.46 -8.84 -35.02
C TYR A 607 33.35 -8.93 -33.50
N ILE A 608 32.73 -10.01 -33.02
CA ILE A 608 32.78 -10.45 -31.63
C ILE A 608 33.73 -11.64 -31.58
N GLU A 609 34.74 -11.55 -30.73
CA GLU A 609 35.76 -12.59 -30.57
C GLU A 609 35.31 -13.65 -29.56
N ARG A 610 34.59 -13.22 -28.50
CA ARG A 610 34.20 -14.11 -27.41
C ARG A 610 32.96 -13.65 -26.66
N ILE A 611 32.17 -14.64 -26.22
CA ILE A 611 31.10 -14.51 -25.22
C ILE A 611 31.28 -15.63 -24.20
N ASP A 612 31.73 -15.28 -23.00
CA ASP A 612 32.02 -16.18 -21.88
C ASP A 612 31.45 -15.66 -20.55
N GLY A 613 31.35 -16.57 -19.58
CA GLY A 613 30.92 -16.30 -18.22
C GLY A 613 31.98 -16.76 -17.22
N ASP A 614 32.20 -15.95 -16.19
CA ASP A 614 33.09 -16.26 -15.06
C ASP A 614 32.29 -16.37 -13.75
N PRO A 615 32.11 -17.59 -13.20
CA PRO A 615 31.41 -17.83 -11.95
C PRO A 615 32.27 -17.55 -10.70
N ASP A 616 33.59 -17.34 -10.83
CA ASP A 616 34.51 -17.23 -9.69
C ASP A 616 34.58 -15.81 -9.12
N ILE A 617 33.42 -15.15 -9.07
CA ILE A 617 33.30 -13.74 -8.71
C ILE A 617 32.27 -13.50 -7.60
N VAL A 618 32.46 -12.41 -6.86
CA VAL A 618 31.56 -11.91 -5.83
C VAL A 618 31.44 -10.39 -5.99
N ILE A 619 30.22 -9.87 -5.92
CA ILE A 619 29.98 -8.42 -5.83
C ILE A 619 30.12 -8.01 -4.38
N VAL A 620 30.99 -7.05 -4.09
CA VAL A 620 31.07 -6.35 -2.80
C VAL A 620 30.55 -4.94 -3.01
N ALA A 621 29.62 -4.51 -2.15
CA ALA A 621 29.03 -3.19 -2.22
C ALA A 621 29.33 -2.41 -0.94
N ALA A 622 29.85 -1.20 -1.09
CA ALA A 622 30.04 -0.25 -0.01
C ALA A 622 28.94 0.81 -0.08
N VAL A 623 28.10 0.84 0.95
CA VAL A 623 26.87 1.65 1.00
C VAL A 623 26.96 2.73 2.06
N GLY A 624 26.46 3.92 1.75
CA GLY A 624 26.49 5.07 2.65
C GLY A 624 25.93 6.32 1.99
N GLN A 625 26.29 7.50 2.50
CA GLN A 625 25.69 8.76 2.07
C GLN A 625 26.68 9.63 1.30
N ALA A 626 26.18 10.31 0.25
CA ALA A 626 26.93 11.27 -0.56
C ALA A 626 28.27 10.71 -1.11
N ILE A 627 28.29 9.42 -1.43
CA ILE A 627 29.49 8.71 -1.88
C ILE A 627 30.03 9.32 -3.18
N ARG A 628 29.13 9.58 -4.15
CA ARG A 628 29.49 10.17 -5.43
C ARG A 628 30.09 11.58 -5.30
N HIS A 629 29.61 12.36 -4.34
CA HIS A 629 29.94 13.77 -4.18
C HIS A 629 31.06 14.04 -3.17
N THR A 630 31.58 13.01 -2.49
CA THR A 630 32.62 13.16 -1.47
C THR A 630 33.98 12.70 -2.00
N PRO A 631 34.92 13.64 -2.25
CA PRO A 631 36.26 13.28 -2.69
C PRO A 631 36.99 12.38 -1.69
N GLY A 632 37.76 11.42 -2.21
CA GLY A 632 38.62 10.54 -1.40
C GLY A 632 37.97 9.23 -0.92
N ILE A 633 36.65 9.07 -0.98
CA ILE A 633 36.00 7.79 -0.60
C ILE A 633 36.45 6.65 -1.52
N ALA A 634 36.33 6.84 -2.84
CA ALA A 634 36.78 5.84 -3.81
C ALA A 634 38.29 5.54 -3.66
N ALA A 635 39.12 6.57 -3.48
CA ALA A 635 40.56 6.40 -3.25
C ALA A 635 40.85 5.53 -2.01
N ARG A 636 40.12 5.73 -0.91
CA ARG A 636 40.24 4.93 0.31
C ARG A 636 39.81 3.47 0.11
N VAL A 637 38.72 3.23 -0.64
CA VAL A 637 38.28 1.86 -1.00
C VAL A 637 39.38 1.12 -1.76
N PHE A 638 39.90 1.71 -2.84
CA PHE A 638 40.91 1.06 -3.68
C PHE A 638 42.27 0.94 -3.00
N SER A 639 42.68 1.93 -2.20
CA SER A 639 43.92 1.85 -1.43
C SER A 639 43.86 0.71 -0.42
N ALA A 640 42.76 0.58 0.33
CA ALA A 640 42.60 -0.49 1.31
C ALA A 640 42.64 -1.88 0.68
N LEU A 641 41.97 -2.08 -0.46
CA LEU A 641 42.02 -3.35 -1.19
C LEU A 641 43.41 -3.62 -1.78
N GLY A 642 44.08 -2.59 -2.33
CA GLY A 642 45.43 -2.67 -2.86
C GLY A 642 46.48 -3.04 -1.80
N ASP A 643 46.41 -2.42 -0.62
CA ASP A 643 47.29 -2.71 0.52
C ASP A 643 47.10 -4.16 1.02
N ALA A 644 45.87 -4.67 0.95
CA ALA A 644 45.53 -6.06 1.26
C ALA A 644 45.84 -7.04 0.11
N ARG A 645 46.36 -6.56 -1.03
CA ARG A 645 46.63 -7.33 -2.25
C ARG A 645 45.41 -8.04 -2.82
N ILE A 646 44.24 -7.42 -2.70
CA ILE A 646 42.98 -7.92 -3.23
C ILE A 646 42.77 -7.32 -4.62
N ASN A 647 42.67 -8.18 -5.63
CA ASN A 647 42.44 -7.75 -7.00
C ASN A 647 40.96 -7.37 -7.22
N VAL A 648 40.72 -6.21 -7.83
CA VAL A 648 39.38 -5.77 -8.24
C VAL A 648 39.21 -6.06 -9.72
N VAL A 649 38.22 -6.90 -10.05
CA VAL A 649 37.96 -7.38 -11.42
C VAL A 649 37.13 -6.36 -12.20
N SER A 650 36.13 -5.76 -11.57
CA SER A 650 35.25 -4.77 -12.18
C SER A 650 34.73 -3.78 -11.14
N ILE A 651 34.32 -2.59 -11.60
CA ILE A 651 33.88 -1.47 -10.76
C ILE A 651 32.63 -0.85 -11.39
N ALA A 652 31.66 -0.49 -10.56
CA ALA A 652 30.55 0.36 -10.92
C ALA A 652 30.37 1.47 -9.87
N GLN A 653 30.47 2.72 -10.34
CA GLN A 653 30.20 3.92 -9.56
C GLN A 653 29.66 5.00 -10.49
N GLY A 654 28.64 5.74 -10.04
CA GLY A 654 28.16 6.95 -10.74
C GLY A 654 26.66 6.98 -11.05
N ALA A 655 26.00 5.81 -11.01
CA ALA A 655 24.53 5.72 -11.14
C ALA A 655 23.79 5.92 -9.81
N SER A 656 24.48 5.78 -8.68
CA SER A 656 23.95 5.94 -7.33
C SER A 656 24.82 6.90 -6.52
N ASP A 657 24.17 7.77 -5.74
CA ASP A 657 24.86 8.68 -4.81
C ASP A 657 25.22 8.00 -3.48
N THR A 658 24.76 6.75 -3.29
CA THR A 658 24.81 6.03 -2.03
C THR A 658 25.63 4.74 -2.06
N MET A 659 26.26 4.40 -3.19
CA MET A 659 27.01 3.14 -3.33
C MET A 659 28.27 3.25 -4.21
N ILE A 660 29.28 2.44 -3.86
CA ILE A 660 30.30 1.91 -4.80
C ILE A 660 30.17 0.38 -4.82
N SER A 661 30.01 -0.22 -5.99
CA SER A 661 30.04 -1.67 -6.17
C SER A 661 31.30 -2.09 -6.92
N LEU A 662 31.87 -3.20 -6.47
CA LEU A 662 33.10 -3.76 -7.01
C LEU A 662 33.00 -5.28 -7.06
N VAL A 663 33.65 -5.87 -8.06
CA VAL A 663 33.72 -7.32 -8.23
C VAL A 663 35.11 -7.79 -7.82
N VAL A 664 35.15 -8.81 -6.97
CA VAL A 664 36.38 -9.49 -6.55
C VAL A 664 36.27 -10.99 -6.84
N VAL A 665 37.40 -11.67 -6.86
CA VAL A 665 37.44 -13.14 -6.96
C VAL A 665 36.78 -13.75 -5.71
N ARG A 666 36.05 -14.85 -5.89
CA ARG A 666 35.26 -15.53 -4.84
C ARG A 666 36.03 -15.75 -3.54
N ASP A 667 37.27 -16.23 -3.64
CA ASP A 667 38.13 -16.53 -2.48
C ASP A 667 38.59 -15.28 -1.70
N ALA A 668 38.59 -14.11 -2.34
CA ALA A 668 39.00 -12.86 -1.72
C ALA A 668 37.83 -12.08 -1.09
N ALA A 669 36.59 -12.53 -1.28
CA ALA A 669 35.38 -11.81 -0.87
C ALA A 669 35.36 -11.45 0.63
N ASP A 670 35.61 -12.43 1.49
CA ASP A 670 35.54 -12.24 2.95
C ASP A 670 36.65 -11.33 3.44
N ALA A 671 37.84 -11.46 2.85
CA ALA A 671 38.97 -10.57 3.10
C ALA A 671 38.68 -9.13 2.62
N ALA A 672 38.01 -8.96 1.49
CA ALA A 672 37.61 -7.66 0.96
C ALA A 672 36.61 -6.97 1.88
N VAL A 673 35.56 -7.67 2.31
CA VAL A 673 34.55 -7.16 3.25
C VAL A 673 35.21 -6.73 4.57
N ASN A 674 36.04 -7.58 5.16
CA ASN A 674 36.77 -7.28 6.41
C ASN A 674 37.74 -6.09 6.26
N THR A 675 38.42 -6.00 5.11
CA THR A 675 39.37 -4.92 4.83
C THR A 675 38.64 -3.59 4.69
N LEU A 676 37.54 -3.54 3.95
CA LEU A 676 36.74 -2.33 3.80
C LEU A 676 36.07 -1.92 5.12
N HIS A 677 35.52 -2.87 5.88
CA HIS A 677 34.91 -2.57 7.18
C HIS A 677 35.89 -1.91 8.15
N ARG A 678 37.12 -2.45 8.25
CA ARG A 678 38.21 -1.85 9.02
C ARG A 678 38.66 -0.52 8.44
N ALA A 679 38.84 -0.45 7.11
CA ALA A 679 39.31 0.75 6.45
C ALA A 679 38.42 1.94 6.74
N PHE A 680 37.10 1.76 6.91
CA PHE A 680 36.14 2.81 7.23
C PHE A 680 35.78 2.92 8.73
N ASN A 681 36.49 2.21 9.62
CA ASN A 681 36.27 2.21 11.07
C ASN A 681 34.83 1.87 11.49
N LEU A 682 34.16 0.97 10.76
CA LEU A 682 32.73 0.71 10.95
C LEU A 682 32.42 -0.02 12.27
N ALA A 683 33.42 -0.62 12.92
CA ALA A 683 33.31 -1.22 14.25
C ALA A 683 33.05 -0.18 15.37
N GLN A 684 33.45 1.08 15.17
CA GLN A 684 33.28 2.13 16.19
C GLN A 684 31.87 2.73 16.14
N PRO A 685 31.25 3.05 17.28
CA PRO A 685 29.95 3.72 17.31
C PRO A 685 29.96 5.02 16.53
N THR A 686 28.97 5.21 15.67
CA THR A 686 28.64 6.52 15.10
C THR A 686 28.13 7.39 16.25
N GLY A 687 28.92 8.42 16.58
CA GLY A 687 28.60 9.42 17.61
C GLY A 687 27.27 10.10 17.38
#